data_AF-A0A935WXL4-F1
#
_entry.id   AF-A0A935WXL4-F1
#
_cell.length_a   1.000
_cell.length_b   1.000
_cell.length_c   1.000
_cell.angle_alpha   90.00
_cell.angle_beta   90.00
_cell.angle_gamma   90.00
#
_symmetry.space_group_name_H-M   'P 1'
#
loop_
_entity.id
_entity.type
_entity.pdbx_description
1 polymer ?
#
loop_
_entity_poly.entity_id
_entity_poly.type
_entity_poly.pdbx_seq_one_letter_code
_entity_poly.pdbx_strand_id
1 'polypeptide(L)'
;MNDYGPQNQQDAACLRDSASFVPGAARLEDVLCRIAERREAGVPFLTRIRGALGALGPELEAWCRLFERYEMEVCDPSGVELRLPNVELTLRETLETAAVSSLADLVGFYAACSVVVQADEMSYLASWAGSASGASRVYTFHPNDWGLWFTDGALSARLYRLLQEDREVYRNVRFDAETEAAIDAALSAFELRDRASTWSAHLDPPALFERSRWLIHALVNVGGDFCREVASAAPWSSYAGERALIPRMPHLAAYWLWSHFFFEETEALQETLELTQTTKNPLVQETRTLVRELGSKKRTKLGHRTSEMILERRTMFAEEVPEHLLSEASRSRRRSRGASSIGEGSTEQRALSALREAGRGEPLVAEALVILEHLSTGGARRPDPVPIRGGMAVDAAMDRLAELVDARFAPVIWARLQRAARVPDTHRHAGWGLLLAQAAIVGDFERFEQSVTALGTQHLGVRRLTELFRAYGRFQEPAATEALARGAQVWLNQLDDWIRTVPDEPVRQLLERDTLRSHELMTALLERAPFTAPNWEMCVRAACAAGTLRSKRAIAGLRRAVQLKLGRVEDGTRARIVVALAQVEGPACDAFLRVCVRAALESVERAALGRAVESGHARGRGDGDAERGLAIGAGVDADADVGACAGAGANISVSAGHRLGARADVDVVADVDVDDLRFTTEKDVACLLSGLLALEPDDPETRAWVLERFRFFLPILRGRRPPKKDSLEAVLAILHGLRLGDGRGWADEVRCFETLDIKETRSTHGKGDEIREAARAVRRQSA
;
A
#
# COMPACT_ATOMS: atom_id res chain seq x y z
N MET A 1 47.75 18.43 -5.68
CA MET A 1 48.72 17.69 -6.52
C MET A 1 48.96 16.36 -5.85
N ASN A 2 48.33 15.29 -6.35
CA ASN A 2 48.62 13.90 -6.02
C ASN A 2 48.38 13.11 -7.31
N ASP A 3 49.43 12.47 -7.81
CA ASP A 3 49.47 11.67 -9.03
C ASP A 3 48.60 10.41 -8.90
N TYR A 4 47.61 10.28 -9.79
CA TYR A 4 46.97 9.00 -10.09
C TYR A 4 47.57 8.47 -11.39
N GLY A 5 48.35 7.38 -11.27
CA GLY A 5 49.02 6.69 -12.37
C GLY A 5 48.07 5.88 -13.29
N PRO A 6 48.61 5.33 -14.39
CA PRO A 6 47.84 4.85 -15.53
C PRO A 6 47.43 3.38 -15.34
N GLN A 7 46.35 3.14 -14.59
CA GLN A 7 45.69 1.83 -14.51
C GLN A 7 44.32 1.78 -15.22
N ASN A 8 43.78 2.92 -15.64
CA ASN A 8 42.49 3.01 -16.35
C ASN A 8 42.54 2.82 -17.87
N GLN A 9 43.69 2.50 -18.47
CA GLN A 9 43.79 2.28 -19.92
C GLN A 9 43.78 0.81 -20.36
N GLN A 10 44.07 -0.15 -19.47
CA GLN A 10 44.01 -1.58 -19.81
C GLN A 10 42.60 -2.18 -19.67
N ASP A 11 41.76 -1.66 -18.78
CA ASP A 11 40.35 -2.08 -18.69
C ASP A 11 39.47 -1.57 -19.85
N ALA A 12 39.92 -0.54 -20.57
CA ALA A 12 39.23 0.00 -21.73
C ALA A 12 39.42 -0.83 -23.02
N ALA A 13 40.35 -1.79 -23.04
CA ALA A 13 40.62 -2.63 -24.21
C ALA A 13 39.79 -3.93 -24.21
N CYS A 14 39.47 -4.51 -23.04
CA CYS A 14 38.60 -5.69 -22.94
C CYS A 14 37.10 -5.37 -23.11
N LEU A 15 36.69 -4.09 -23.08
CA LEU A 15 35.29 -3.66 -23.26
C LEU A 15 34.93 -3.33 -24.72
N ARG A 16 35.89 -3.29 -25.65
CA ARG A 16 35.64 -2.90 -27.05
C ARG A 16 35.13 -4.02 -27.94
N ASP A 17 35.35 -5.29 -27.59
CA ASP A 17 34.87 -6.45 -28.38
C ASP A 17 33.49 -6.99 -27.95
N SER A 18 32.85 -6.36 -26.95
CA SER A 18 31.46 -6.65 -26.53
C SER A 18 30.45 -5.57 -26.94
N ALA A 19 30.87 -4.59 -27.75
CA ALA A 19 30.07 -3.42 -28.14
C ALA A 19 29.15 -3.62 -29.37
N SER A 20 28.94 -4.87 -29.82
CA SER A 20 27.94 -5.21 -30.84
C SER A 20 26.55 -5.56 -30.26
N PHE A 21 26.39 -5.45 -28.94
CA PHE A 21 25.12 -5.71 -28.26
C PHE A 21 24.76 -4.49 -27.41
N VAL A 22 24.08 -3.50 -28.01
CA VAL A 22 23.24 -2.56 -27.25
C VAL A 22 21.80 -3.11 -27.36
N PRO A 23 21.39 -4.08 -26.53
CA PRO A 23 20.10 -4.75 -26.66
C PRO A 23 18.91 -3.93 -26.13
N GLY A 24 19.11 -2.68 -25.70
CA GLY A 24 18.05 -1.88 -25.08
C GLY A 24 17.09 -1.25 -26.09
N ALA A 25 17.61 -0.49 -27.06
CA ALA A 25 16.76 0.35 -27.92
C ALA A 25 15.92 -0.47 -28.92
N ALA A 26 16.52 -1.46 -29.59
CA ALA A 26 15.81 -2.30 -30.56
C ALA A 26 14.69 -3.13 -29.89
N ARG A 27 14.96 -3.69 -28.70
CA ARG A 27 13.95 -4.47 -27.95
C ARG A 27 12.86 -3.60 -27.34
N LEU A 28 13.17 -2.36 -26.96
CA LEU A 28 12.18 -1.40 -26.46
C LEU A 28 11.19 -1.00 -27.58
N GLU A 29 11.69 -0.77 -28.79
CA GLU A 29 10.84 -0.49 -29.97
C GLU A 29 9.95 -1.69 -30.32
N ASP A 30 10.48 -2.92 -30.27
CA ASP A 30 9.71 -4.16 -30.51
C ASP A 30 8.58 -4.37 -29.48
N VAL A 31 8.86 -4.10 -28.20
CA VAL A 31 7.87 -4.18 -27.10
C VAL A 31 6.79 -3.11 -27.24
N LEU A 32 7.15 -1.87 -27.61
CA LEU A 32 6.20 -0.76 -27.71
C LEU A 32 5.33 -0.79 -28.97
N CYS A 33 5.86 -1.22 -30.12
CA CYS A 33 5.07 -1.40 -31.35
C CYS A 33 3.89 -2.38 -31.18
N ARG A 34 3.97 -3.19 -30.12
CA ARG A 34 2.99 -4.19 -29.71
C ARG A 34 1.92 -3.60 -28.76
N ILE A 35 2.23 -2.53 -28.03
CA ILE A 35 1.35 -1.92 -26.99
C ILE A 35 0.62 -0.67 -27.50
N ALA A 36 1.17 0.06 -28.47
CA ALA A 36 0.65 1.37 -28.88
C ALA A 36 0.23 1.45 -30.35
N GLU A 37 -0.88 2.13 -30.64
CA GLU A 37 -1.29 2.45 -32.00
C GLU A 37 -0.41 3.55 -32.61
N ARG A 38 -0.06 3.40 -33.89
CA ARG A 38 0.84 4.33 -34.58
C ARG A 38 0.08 5.59 -35.05
N ARG A 39 0.42 6.76 -34.50
CA ARG A 39 0.10 8.06 -35.10
C ARG A 39 1.30 9.00 -35.03
N GLU A 40 1.72 9.50 -36.19
CA GLU A 40 2.86 10.42 -36.32
C GLU A 40 2.43 11.82 -35.87
N ALA A 41 2.86 12.23 -34.67
CA ALA A 41 2.81 13.61 -34.22
C ALA A 41 4.23 14.20 -34.19
N GLY A 42 4.41 15.43 -34.68
CA GLY A 42 5.70 16.10 -34.73
C GLY A 42 5.85 17.16 -33.64
N VAL A 43 6.72 16.95 -32.66
CA VAL A 43 7.20 17.99 -31.72
C VAL A 43 8.66 17.72 -31.30
N PRO A 44 9.54 18.74 -31.15
CA PRO A 44 10.90 18.59 -30.63
C PRO A 44 10.93 18.50 -29.08
N PHE A 45 10.43 17.40 -28.53
CA PHE A 45 10.26 17.17 -27.09
C PHE A 45 11.57 16.75 -26.40
N LEU A 46 12.41 15.92 -27.04
CA LEU A 46 13.70 15.45 -26.52
C LEU A 46 14.65 16.62 -26.25
N THR A 47 14.63 17.65 -27.11
CA THR A 47 15.40 18.89 -26.90
C THR A 47 14.94 19.62 -25.64
N ARG A 48 13.63 19.63 -25.35
CA ARG A 48 13.06 20.19 -24.12
C ARG A 48 13.50 19.37 -22.91
N ILE A 49 13.46 18.03 -23.00
CA ILE A 49 13.89 17.16 -21.90
C ILE A 49 15.36 17.31 -21.56
N ARG A 50 16.26 17.27 -22.56
CA ARG A 50 17.69 17.47 -22.32
C ARG A 50 17.98 18.83 -21.69
N GLY A 51 17.21 19.86 -22.05
CA GLY A 51 17.29 21.17 -21.43
C GLY A 51 16.80 21.21 -19.98
N ALA A 52 15.78 20.41 -19.64
CA ALA A 52 15.15 20.39 -18.33
C ALA A 52 15.84 19.43 -17.33
N LEU A 53 16.14 18.20 -17.74
CA LEU A 53 16.64 17.14 -16.84
C LEU A 53 18.17 16.98 -16.89
N GLY A 54 18.83 17.58 -17.88
CA GLY A 54 20.27 17.43 -18.11
C GLY A 54 20.59 16.22 -18.98
N ALA A 55 21.71 15.54 -18.69
CA ALA A 55 22.15 14.37 -19.45
C ALA A 55 21.32 13.13 -19.06
N LEU A 56 20.64 12.53 -20.05
CA LEU A 56 19.88 11.30 -19.88
C LEU A 56 20.68 10.10 -20.38
N GLY A 57 20.43 8.94 -19.74
CA GLY A 57 20.93 7.65 -20.20
C GLY A 57 20.34 7.28 -21.57
N PRO A 58 21.08 6.51 -22.40
CA PRO A 58 20.63 6.11 -23.74
C PRO A 58 19.27 5.41 -23.79
N GLU A 59 18.95 4.54 -22.81
CA GLU A 59 17.66 3.84 -22.78
C GLU A 59 16.48 4.80 -22.54
N LEU A 60 16.62 5.73 -21.59
CA LEU A 60 15.58 6.73 -21.32
C LEU A 60 15.46 7.74 -22.47
N GLU A 61 16.55 8.07 -23.17
CA GLU A 61 16.46 8.86 -24.41
C GLU A 61 15.69 8.12 -25.49
N ALA A 62 15.92 6.82 -25.66
CA ALA A 62 15.18 5.99 -26.61
C ALA A 62 13.69 5.96 -26.25
N TRP A 63 13.35 5.78 -24.97
CA TRP A 63 11.98 5.89 -24.46
C TRP A 63 11.30 7.21 -24.84
N CYS A 64 12.00 8.34 -24.64
CA CYS A 64 11.46 9.65 -24.99
C CYS A 64 11.24 9.81 -26.50
N ARG A 65 12.16 9.32 -27.33
CA ARG A 65 11.98 9.33 -28.80
C ARG A 65 10.84 8.44 -29.26
N LEU A 66 10.59 7.34 -28.55
CA LEU A 66 9.46 6.46 -28.85
C LEU A 66 8.15 7.17 -28.51
N PHE A 67 8.02 7.84 -27.38
CA PHE A 67 6.85 8.70 -27.10
C PHE A 67 6.70 9.88 -28.08
N GLU A 68 7.78 10.45 -28.62
CA GLU A 68 7.68 11.43 -29.70
C GLU A 68 7.10 10.81 -30.98
N ARG A 69 7.40 9.54 -31.23
CA ARG A 69 7.00 8.81 -32.44
C ARG A 69 5.63 8.13 -32.32
N TYR A 70 5.21 7.81 -31.09
CA TYR A 70 4.01 7.07 -30.75
C TYR A 70 3.24 7.84 -29.67
N GLU A 71 2.00 8.23 -29.95
CA GLU A 71 1.09 8.79 -28.95
C GLU A 71 0.65 7.69 -27.99
N MET A 72 1.47 7.44 -26.96
CA MET A 72 1.19 6.43 -25.94
C MET A 72 0.31 7.04 -24.84
N GLU A 73 -0.94 7.38 -25.16
CA GLU A 73 -1.98 7.56 -24.13
C GLU A 73 -2.47 6.17 -23.70
N VAL A 74 -1.69 5.47 -22.88
CA VAL A 74 -2.20 4.21 -22.30
C VAL A 74 -2.99 4.57 -21.04
N CYS A 75 -4.27 4.90 -21.20
CA CYS A 75 -5.26 4.67 -20.15
C CYS A 75 -5.83 3.26 -20.37
N ASP A 76 -5.17 2.26 -19.81
CA ASP A 76 -5.71 0.90 -19.77
C ASP A 76 -6.94 0.88 -18.81
N PRO A 77 -8.05 0.18 -19.14
CA PRO A 77 -9.12 -0.12 -18.17
C PRO A 77 -8.61 -0.79 -16.88
N SER A 78 -7.38 -1.28 -16.86
CA SER A 78 -6.70 -1.89 -15.72
C SER A 78 -5.98 -0.92 -14.78
N GLY A 79 -6.05 0.41 -15.03
CA GLY A 79 -5.51 1.45 -14.15
C GLY A 79 -4.00 1.67 -14.25
N VAL A 80 -3.33 1.10 -15.26
CA VAL A 80 -1.90 1.29 -15.52
C VAL A 80 -1.68 2.32 -16.64
N GLU A 81 -0.98 3.40 -16.33
CA GLU A 81 -0.64 4.51 -17.22
C GLU A 81 0.86 4.54 -17.55
N LEU A 82 1.22 4.52 -18.83
CA LEU A 82 2.59 4.78 -19.27
C LEU A 82 2.84 6.29 -19.29
N ARG A 83 3.95 6.74 -18.70
CA ARG A 83 4.23 8.17 -18.53
C ARG A 83 5.53 8.62 -19.18
N LEU A 84 5.49 9.85 -19.67
CA LEU A 84 6.66 10.60 -20.08
C LEU A 84 7.35 11.25 -18.86
N PRO A 85 8.68 11.42 -18.90
CA PRO A 85 9.35 12.30 -17.94
C PRO A 85 8.66 13.67 -17.86
N ASN A 86 8.11 13.99 -16.69
CA ASN A 86 7.42 15.26 -16.46
C ASN A 86 8.44 16.41 -16.38
N VAL A 87 8.64 17.09 -17.50
CA VAL A 87 9.59 18.21 -17.60
C VAL A 87 8.99 19.56 -17.27
N GLU A 88 7.68 19.61 -17.10
CA GLU A 88 6.91 20.81 -16.75
C GLU A 88 6.60 20.86 -15.25
N LEU A 89 7.00 19.84 -14.48
CA LEU A 89 6.80 19.72 -13.05
C LEU A 89 7.12 21.02 -12.30
N THR A 90 6.13 21.55 -11.60
CA THR A 90 6.27 22.64 -10.62
C THR A 90 5.90 22.16 -9.21
N LEU A 91 6.47 22.80 -8.18
CA LEU A 91 6.11 22.56 -6.79
C LEU A 91 4.68 23.02 -6.52
N ARG A 92 4.21 24.12 -7.13
CA ARG A 92 2.82 24.58 -6.97
C ARG A 92 1.82 23.55 -7.47
N GLU A 93 1.94 23.08 -8.71
CA GLU A 93 1.02 22.08 -9.28
C GLU A 93 1.04 20.79 -8.46
N THR A 94 2.23 20.36 -8.05
CA THR A 94 2.38 19.17 -7.19
C THR A 94 1.63 19.29 -5.87
N LEU A 95 1.62 20.49 -5.29
CA LEU A 95 1.03 20.76 -3.97
C LEU A 95 -0.45 21.12 -4.00
N GLU A 96 -1.00 21.45 -5.17
CA GLU A 96 -2.42 21.76 -5.36
C GLU A 96 -3.26 20.52 -5.66
N THR A 97 -2.69 19.53 -6.36
CA THR A 97 -3.42 18.37 -6.87
C THR A 97 -3.63 17.26 -5.86
N ALA A 98 -2.77 17.17 -4.82
CA ALA A 98 -2.77 16.09 -3.82
C ALA A 98 -2.82 14.66 -4.43
N ALA A 99 -2.46 14.51 -5.71
CA ALA A 99 -2.52 13.25 -6.42
C ALA A 99 -1.27 12.40 -6.17
N VAL A 100 -1.42 11.07 -6.15
CA VAL A 100 -0.30 10.13 -6.00
C VAL A 100 0.74 10.32 -7.10
N SER A 101 0.27 10.53 -8.34
CA SER A 101 1.13 10.77 -9.50
C SER A 101 2.02 12.00 -9.30
N SER A 102 1.49 13.07 -8.73
CA SER A 102 2.24 14.30 -8.44
C SER A 102 3.28 14.10 -7.34
N LEU A 103 2.94 13.35 -6.28
CA LEU A 103 3.90 12.99 -5.25
C LEU A 103 5.02 12.10 -5.80
N ALA A 104 4.70 11.12 -6.65
CA ALA A 104 5.67 10.27 -7.31
C ALA A 104 6.58 11.05 -8.26
N ASP A 105 6.04 12.04 -8.99
CA ASP A 105 6.84 12.93 -9.83
C ASP A 105 7.85 13.74 -9.00
N LEU A 106 7.45 14.25 -7.84
CA LEU A 106 8.34 14.97 -6.94
C LEU A 106 9.41 14.07 -6.31
N VAL A 107 9.02 12.87 -5.87
CA VAL A 107 9.94 11.84 -5.38
C VAL A 107 10.95 11.49 -6.47
N GLY A 108 10.47 11.23 -7.69
CA GLY A 108 11.27 10.94 -8.85
C GLY A 108 12.28 12.05 -9.12
N PHE A 109 11.84 13.31 -9.14
CA PHE A 109 12.73 14.43 -9.37
C PHE A 109 13.89 14.47 -8.36
N TYR A 110 13.62 14.40 -7.05
CA TYR A 110 14.68 14.43 -6.04
C TYR A 110 15.56 13.16 -6.04
N ALA A 111 15.02 12.03 -6.48
CA ALA A 111 15.74 10.77 -6.66
C ALA A 111 16.43 10.63 -8.04
N ALA A 112 16.46 11.70 -8.86
CA ALA A 112 16.98 11.68 -10.23
C ALA A 112 16.37 10.56 -11.10
N CYS A 113 15.05 10.42 -11.01
CA CYS A 113 14.24 9.46 -11.75
C CYS A 113 13.03 10.13 -12.39
N SER A 114 12.43 9.44 -13.35
CA SER A 114 11.15 9.82 -13.96
C SER A 114 10.13 8.72 -13.77
N VAL A 115 8.90 9.08 -13.43
CA VAL A 115 7.79 8.12 -13.44
C VAL A 115 7.57 7.69 -14.89
N VAL A 116 7.69 6.38 -15.13
CA VAL A 116 7.54 5.76 -16.46
C VAL A 116 6.29 4.90 -16.53
N VAL A 117 5.81 4.40 -15.39
CA VAL A 117 4.56 3.66 -15.26
C VAL A 117 3.88 4.08 -13.97
N GLN A 118 2.60 4.40 -14.02
CA GLN A 118 1.75 4.65 -12.86
C GLN A 118 0.68 3.56 -12.83
N ALA A 119 0.72 2.70 -11.83
CA ALA A 119 -0.38 1.78 -11.52
C ALA A 119 -1.22 2.35 -10.36
N ASP A 120 -2.39 1.77 -10.09
CA ASP A 120 -3.34 2.22 -9.06
C ASP A 120 -2.65 2.65 -7.75
N GLU A 121 -1.80 1.79 -7.19
CA GLU A 121 -1.20 1.99 -5.86
C GLU A 121 0.32 2.27 -5.91
N MET A 122 0.94 2.13 -7.09
CA MET A 122 2.39 2.08 -7.24
C MET A 122 2.87 2.86 -8.45
N SER A 123 3.96 3.58 -8.27
CA SER A 123 4.66 4.24 -9.36
C SER A 123 5.97 3.50 -9.64
N TYR A 124 6.30 3.32 -10.92
CA TYR A 124 7.59 2.83 -11.36
C TYR A 124 8.41 3.98 -11.91
N LEU A 125 9.64 4.09 -11.43
CA LEU A 125 10.52 5.22 -11.67
C LEU A 125 11.81 4.73 -12.33
N ALA A 126 12.13 5.27 -13.50
CA ALA A 126 13.36 4.98 -14.22
C ALA A 126 14.43 6.04 -13.91
N SER A 127 15.65 5.61 -13.60
CA SER A 127 16.78 6.52 -13.34
C SER A 127 17.18 7.33 -14.57
N TRP A 128 17.50 8.61 -14.37
CA TRP A 128 18.03 9.48 -15.43
C TRP A 128 19.42 9.06 -15.88
N ALA A 129 20.27 8.67 -14.93
CA ALA A 129 21.55 8.07 -15.25
C ALA A 129 21.34 6.64 -15.77
N GLY A 130 22.14 6.26 -16.77
CA GLY A 130 22.26 4.87 -17.19
C GLY A 130 23.38 4.17 -16.43
N SER A 131 23.30 2.85 -16.33
CA SER A 131 24.43 2.03 -15.89
C SER A 131 25.59 2.06 -16.90
N ALA A 132 26.66 1.30 -16.66
CA ALA A 132 27.79 1.22 -17.59
C ALA A 132 27.37 0.79 -19.02
N SER A 133 26.26 0.03 -19.15
CA SER A 133 25.67 -0.35 -20.44
C SER A 133 24.66 0.66 -20.98
N GLY A 134 24.41 1.76 -20.27
CA GLY A 134 23.44 2.80 -20.64
C GLY A 134 21.98 2.49 -20.32
N ALA A 135 21.70 1.43 -19.55
CA ALA A 135 20.36 1.05 -19.14
C ALA A 135 19.88 1.84 -17.91
N SER A 136 18.61 2.21 -17.88
CA SER A 136 17.97 2.85 -16.73
C SER A 136 17.51 1.79 -15.74
N ARG A 137 17.89 1.95 -14.48
CA ARG A 137 17.35 1.10 -13.40
C ARG A 137 15.94 1.54 -13.06
N VAL A 138 15.06 0.56 -12.82
CA VAL A 138 13.66 0.81 -12.48
C VAL A 138 13.41 0.50 -11.02
N TYR A 139 12.74 1.43 -10.37
CA TYR A 139 12.40 1.37 -8.96
C TYR A 139 10.89 1.46 -8.78
N THR A 140 10.37 0.85 -7.72
CA THR A 140 9.01 1.08 -7.27
C THR A 140 8.98 2.10 -6.14
N PHE A 141 7.95 2.94 -6.18
CA PHE A 141 7.56 3.80 -5.08
C PHE A 141 6.10 3.53 -4.74
N HIS A 142 5.84 3.30 -3.45
CA HIS A 142 4.51 3.20 -2.88
C HIS A 142 4.40 4.27 -1.78
N PRO A 143 3.40 5.17 -1.82
CA PRO A 143 3.26 6.26 -0.83
C PRO A 143 3.24 5.77 0.63
N ASN A 144 2.55 4.66 0.91
CA ASN A 144 2.46 4.06 2.25
C ASN A 144 3.78 3.50 2.80
N ASP A 145 4.60 2.90 1.96
CA ASP A 145 5.87 2.31 2.39
C ASP A 145 6.99 3.37 2.47
N TRP A 146 6.76 4.52 1.82
CA TRP A 146 7.63 5.70 1.81
C TRP A 146 9.07 5.39 1.39
N GLY A 147 9.31 4.43 0.51
CA GLY A 147 10.63 3.95 0.10
C GLY A 147 10.77 3.90 -1.42
N LEU A 148 12.00 3.69 -1.88
CA LEU A 148 12.30 3.47 -3.29
C LEU A 148 13.06 2.15 -3.42
N TRP A 149 12.43 1.14 -4.01
CA TRP A 149 13.01 -0.21 -4.08
C TRP A 149 13.40 -0.56 -5.50
N PHE A 150 14.61 -1.08 -5.68
CA PHE A 150 15.06 -1.59 -6.96
C PHE A 150 14.19 -2.76 -7.40
N THR A 151 13.74 -2.74 -8.65
CA THR A 151 12.85 -3.78 -9.18
C THR A 151 13.35 -4.40 -10.47
N ASP A 152 13.86 -3.60 -11.41
CA ASP A 152 14.36 -4.09 -12.70
C ASP A 152 15.68 -3.41 -13.06
N GLY A 153 16.56 -4.17 -13.72
CA GLY A 153 17.84 -3.64 -14.20
C GLY A 153 17.71 -2.68 -15.39
N ALA A 154 16.57 -2.70 -16.09
CA ALA A 154 16.34 -1.93 -17.31
C ALA A 154 14.86 -1.52 -17.44
N LEU A 155 14.58 -0.39 -18.10
CA LEU A 155 13.22 0.04 -18.42
C LEU A 155 12.53 -0.96 -19.36
N SER A 156 13.25 -1.42 -20.37
CA SER A 156 12.79 -2.47 -21.30
C SER A 156 12.36 -3.76 -20.58
N ALA A 157 13.04 -4.13 -19.50
CA ALA A 157 12.68 -5.31 -18.70
C ALA A 157 11.33 -5.15 -17.99
N ARG A 158 11.07 -3.97 -17.42
CA ARG A 158 9.79 -3.66 -16.77
C ARG A 158 8.63 -3.73 -17.76
N LEU A 159 8.81 -3.14 -18.94
CA LEU A 159 7.76 -3.13 -19.97
C LEU A 159 7.48 -4.52 -20.50
N TYR A 160 8.52 -5.34 -20.70
CA TYR A 160 8.34 -6.75 -21.02
C TYR A 160 7.54 -7.48 -19.92
N ARG A 161 7.86 -7.28 -18.64
CA ARG A 161 7.12 -7.91 -17.53
C ARG A 161 5.66 -7.48 -17.48
N LEU A 162 5.34 -6.22 -17.78
CA LEU A 162 3.97 -5.73 -17.88
C LEU A 162 3.17 -6.46 -18.97
N LEU A 163 3.80 -6.73 -20.13
CA LEU A 163 3.18 -7.54 -21.20
C LEU A 163 2.89 -8.99 -20.80
N GLN A 164 3.66 -9.51 -19.85
CA GLN A 164 3.53 -10.90 -19.39
C GLN A 164 2.48 -11.07 -18.28
N GLU A 165 1.95 -9.98 -17.71
CA GLU A 165 0.84 -10.09 -16.77
C GLU A 165 -0.37 -10.77 -17.45
N ASP A 166 -1.08 -11.63 -16.72
CA ASP A 166 -2.27 -12.33 -17.24
C ASP A 166 -3.49 -11.39 -17.26
N ARG A 167 -3.38 -10.35 -18.09
CA ARG A 167 -4.46 -9.40 -18.39
C ARG A 167 -4.98 -9.66 -19.79
N GLU A 168 -6.31 -9.66 -19.93
CA GLU A 168 -6.99 -9.95 -21.20
C GLU A 168 -6.54 -9.04 -22.35
N VAL A 169 -6.26 -7.77 -22.05
CA VAL A 169 -5.79 -6.75 -23.01
C VAL A 169 -4.42 -7.09 -23.60
N TYR A 170 -3.55 -7.76 -22.86
CA TYR A 170 -2.19 -8.11 -23.32
C TYR A 170 -2.11 -9.48 -24.00
N ARG A 171 -3.18 -10.29 -23.98
CA ARG A 171 -3.18 -11.64 -24.58
C ARG A 171 -2.86 -11.63 -26.07
N ASN A 172 -3.33 -10.62 -26.80
CA ASN A 172 -3.10 -10.49 -28.25
C ASN A 172 -1.71 -9.91 -28.58
N VAL A 173 -0.94 -9.55 -27.56
CA VAL A 173 0.32 -8.81 -27.67
C VAL A 173 1.52 -9.69 -27.27
N ARG A 174 1.27 -10.88 -26.72
CA ARG A 174 2.31 -11.79 -26.22
C ARG A 174 3.28 -12.26 -27.29
N PHE A 175 4.51 -12.48 -26.87
CA PHE A 175 5.54 -13.07 -27.71
C PHE A 175 5.30 -14.59 -27.82
N ASP A 176 5.84 -15.24 -28.84
CA ASP A 176 5.85 -16.70 -28.85
C ASP A 176 6.78 -17.24 -27.75
N ALA A 177 6.54 -18.47 -27.32
CA ALA A 177 7.25 -19.07 -26.19
C ALA A 177 8.79 -19.12 -26.37
N GLU A 178 9.26 -19.26 -27.61
CA GLU A 178 10.69 -19.26 -27.92
C GLU A 178 11.30 -17.86 -27.71
N THR A 179 10.60 -16.83 -28.19
CA THR A 179 10.98 -15.42 -28.01
C THR A 179 10.93 -15.01 -26.54
N GLU A 180 9.91 -15.43 -25.79
CA GLU A 180 9.81 -15.18 -24.35
C GLU A 180 11.00 -15.78 -23.60
N ALA A 181 11.31 -17.06 -23.84
CA ALA A 181 12.45 -17.73 -23.24
C ALA A 181 13.78 -17.03 -23.58
N ALA A 182 13.95 -16.56 -24.81
CA ALA A 182 15.13 -15.82 -25.23
C ALA A 182 15.25 -14.45 -24.55
N ILE A 183 14.13 -13.72 -24.40
CA ILE A 183 14.09 -12.44 -23.69
C ILE A 183 14.39 -12.65 -22.21
N ASP A 184 13.75 -13.63 -21.56
CA ASP A 184 13.96 -13.94 -20.14
C ASP A 184 15.40 -14.33 -19.83
N ALA A 185 16.01 -15.17 -20.67
CA ALA A 185 17.41 -15.55 -20.53
C ALA A 185 18.33 -14.32 -20.66
N ALA A 186 18.05 -13.43 -21.61
CA ALA A 186 18.83 -12.23 -21.82
C ALA A 186 18.66 -11.19 -20.70
N LEU A 187 17.43 -11.00 -20.20
CA LEU A 187 17.15 -10.13 -19.06
C LEU A 187 17.81 -10.65 -17.78
N SER A 188 17.74 -11.95 -17.53
CA SER A 188 18.40 -12.58 -16.38
C SER A 188 19.92 -12.39 -16.43
N ALA A 189 20.53 -12.62 -17.59
CA ALA A 189 21.95 -12.40 -17.79
C ALA A 189 22.36 -10.93 -17.66
N PHE A 190 21.49 -10.00 -18.07
CA PHE A 190 21.69 -8.57 -17.95
C PHE A 190 21.61 -8.11 -16.49
N GLU A 191 20.54 -8.48 -15.76
CA GLU A 191 20.34 -8.09 -14.36
C GLU A 191 21.45 -8.61 -13.45
N LEU A 192 21.97 -9.82 -13.71
CA LEU A 192 23.10 -10.36 -12.96
C LEU A 192 24.35 -9.48 -13.06
N ARG A 193 24.61 -8.93 -14.25
CA ARG A 193 25.76 -8.01 -14.48
C ARG A 193 25.48 -6.63 -13.90
N ASP A 194 24.27 -6.11 -14.12
CA ASP A 194 23.94 -4.75 -13.73
C ASP A 194 23.86 -4.57 -12.22
N ARG A 195 23.33 -5.56 -11.48
CA ARG A 195 23.26 -5.55 -10.00
C ARG A 195 24.63 -5.40 -9.33
N ALA A 196 25.71 -5.80 -9.99
CA ALA A 196 27.06 -5.65 -9.47
C ALA A 196 27.64 -4.23 -9.67
N SER A 197 27.01 -3.37 -10.47
CA SER A 197 27.52 -2.02 -10.73
C SER A 197 27.24 -1.07 -9.57
N THR A 198 28.31 -0.47 -9.05
CA THR A 198 28.27 0.54 -7.98
C THR A 198 28.03 1.92 -8.57
N TRP A 199 27.05 2.65 -8.03
CA TRP A 199 26.73 4.02 -8.45
C TRP A 199 27.28 5.02 -7.44
N SER A 200 27.63 6.21 -7.90
CA SER A 200 27.97 7.31 -7.00
C SER A 200 26.72 7.76 -6.24
N ALA A 201 26.89 8.21 -5.00
CA ALA A 201 25.75 8.60 -4.14
C ALA A 201 24.88 9.75 -4.71
N HIS A 202 25.41 10.54 -5.65
CA HIS A 202 24.66 11.64 -6.31
C HIS A 202 23.89 11.18 -7.57
N LEU A 203 24.04 9.91 -7.95
CA LEU A 203 23.30 9.27 -9.05
C LEU A 203 22.43 8.11 -8.56
N ASP A 204 22.74 7.53 -7.40
CA ASP A 204 22.04 6.38 -6.83
C ASP A 204 20.65 6.77 -6.27
N PRO A 205 19.54 6.37 -6.92
CA PRO A 205 18.21 6.86 -6.53
C PRO A 205 17.78 6.53 -5.10
N PRO A 206 18.02 5.33 -4.54
CA PRO A 206 17.74 5.06 -3.13
C PRO A 206 18.51 5.98 -2.17
N ALA A 207 19.80 6.25 -2.43
CA ALA A 207 20.59 7.16 -1.61
C ALA A 207 20.13 8.63 -1.74
N LEU A 208 19.80 9.06 -2.96
CA LEU A 208 19.24 10.38 -3.23
C LEU A 208 17.87 10.57 -2.57
N PHE A 209 17.01 9.56 -2.64
CA PHE A 209 15.70 9.60 -2.00
C PHE A 209 15.85 9.64 -0.47
N GLU A 210 16.64 8.76 0.13
CA GLU A 210 16.80 8.71 1.59
C GLU A 210 17.24 10.06 2.17
N ARG A 211 18.17 10.75 1.50
CA ARG A 211 18.61 12.09 1.92
C ARG A 211 17.66 13.23 1.59
N SER A 212 16.69 13.03 0.68
CA SER A 212 15.71 14.05 0.27
C SER A 212 14.32 13.87 0.89
N ARG A 213 14.03 12.73 1.52
CA ARG A 213 12.71 12.45 2.16
C ARG A 213 12.26 13.54 3.10
N TRP A 214 13.17 14.05 3.94
CA TRP A 214 12.86 15.12 4.89
C TRP A 214 12.43 16.41 4.19
N LEU A 215 12.99 16.68 3.01
CA LEU A 215 12.67 17.87 2.24
C LEU A 215 11.28 17.74 1.62
N ILE A 216 10.96 16.56 1.07
CA ILE A 216 9.62 16.25 0.57
C ILE A 216 8.63 16.41 1.72
N HIS A 217 8.91 15.84 2.90
CA HIS A 217 8.09 16.02 4.10
C HIS A 217 7.96 17.49 4.52
N ALA A 218 9.04 18.27 4.52
CA ALA A 218 9.01 19.69 4.82
C ALA A 218 8.09 20.46 3.85
N LEU A 219 8.18 20.18 2.56
CA LEU A 219 7.49 20.89 1.48
C LEU A 219 6.05 20.43 1.26
N VAL A 220 5.76 19.14 1.44
CA VAL A 220 4.47 18.50 1.12
C VAL A 220 3.77 17.86 2.32
N ASN A 221 4.40 17.84 3.50
CA ASN A 221 3.82 17.28 4.75
C ASN A 221 3.36 15.82 4.60
N VAL A 222 4.02 15.09 3.73
CA VAL A 222 3.87 13.64 3.57
C VAL A 222 5.22 13.04 3.92
N GLY A 223 5.24 12.05 4.79
CA GLY A 223 6.43 11.33 5.17
C GLY A 223 6.29 10.54 6.47
N GLY A 224 7.38 9.89 6.86
CA GLY A 224 7.48 9.14 8.10
C GLY A 224 7.94 10.03 9.25
N ASP A 225 9.01 9.60 9.94
CA ASP A 225 9.60 10.36 11.05
C ASP A 225 10.50 11.47 10.53
N PHE A 226 10.01 12.70 10.66
CA PHE A 226 10.73 13.89 10.24
C PHE A 226 12.13 14.00 10.87
N CYS A 227 12.28 13.73 12.17
CA CYS A 227 13.57 13.85 12.85
C CYS A 227 14.59 12.85 12.29
N ARG A 228 14.15 11.62 12.03
CA ARG A 228 14.98 10.58 11.39
C ARG A 228 15.31 10.90 9.94
N GLU A 229 14.32 11.40 9.19
CA GLU A 229 14.51 11.81 7.81
C GLU A 229 15.53 12.96 7.73
N VAL A 230 15.42 13.98 8.59
CA VAL A 230 16.40 15.08 8.65
C VAL A 230 17.77 14.58 9.07
N ALA A 231 17.85 13.59 9.97
CA ALA A 231 19.13 12.98 10.33
C ALA A 231 19.81 12.27 9.15
N SER A 232 19.04 11.93 8.11
CA SER A 232 19.54 11.35 6.86
C SER A 232 19.86 12.40 5.79
N ALA A 233 19.62 13.69 6.07
CA ALA A 233 19.94 14.77 5.15
C ALA A 233 21.44 14.78 4.80
N ALA A 234 21.76 15.26 3.61
CA ALA A 234 23.15 15.39 3.17
C ALA A 234 23.92 16.36 4.09
N PRO A 235 25.08 15.96 4.65
CA PRO A 235 25.90 16.84 5.47
C PRO A 235 26.55 17.95 4.64
N TRP A 236 27.02 18.99 5.31
CA TRP A 236 27.76 20.09 4.69
C TRP A 236 28.95 19.64 3.82
N SER A 237 29.63 18.56 4.20
CA SER A 237 30.73 17.99 3.40
C SER A 237 30.28 17.50 2.02
N SER A 238 29.03 17.03 1.88
CA SER A 238 28.48 16.62 0.59
C SER A 238 28.26 17.81 -0.34
N TYR A 239 27.81 18.97 0.19
CA TYR A 239 27.67 20.19 -0.61
C TYR A 239 29.00 20.59 -1.26
N ALA A 240 30.10 20.55 -0.49
CA ALA A 240 31.42 20.87 -1.01
C ALA A 240 31.84 19.97 -2.18
N GLY A 241 31.53 18.67 -2.12
CA GLY A 241 31.81 17.72 -3.21
C GLY A 241 30.85 17.83 -4.41
N GLU A 242 29.61 18.25 -4.18
CA GLU A 242 28.56 18.32 -5.20
C GLU A 242 28.44 19.69 -5.87
N ARG A 243 29.08 20.73 -5.31
CA ARG A 243 29.01 22.12 -5.79
C ARG A 243 29.25 22.26 -7.29
N ALA A 244 30.22 21.53 -7.85
CA ALA A 244 30.56 21.58 -9.27
C ALA A 244 29.49 20.90 -10.16
N LEU A 245 28.65 20.04 -9.59
CA LEU A 245 27.60 19.29 -10.29
C LEU A 245 26.27 20.06 -10.35
N ILE A 246 26.02 20.95 -9.38
CA ILE A 246 24.77 21.72 -9.25
C ILE A 246 24.30 22.37 -10.57
N PRO A 247 25.14 23.02 -11.39
CA PRO A 247 24.68 23.63 -12.63
C PRO A 247 24.16 22.64 -13.69
N ARG A 248 24.50 21.35 -13.57
CA ARG A 248 24.18 20.30 -14.56
C ARG A 248 23.19 19.26 -14.04
N MET A 249 22.91 19.26 -12.74
CA MET A 249 22.08 18.27 -12.06
C MET A 249 20.92 18.97 -11.35
N PRO A 250 19.73 19.06 -11.98
CA PRO A 250 18.62 19.85 -11.46
C PRO A 250 18.08 19.34 -10.12
N HIS A 251 18.15 18.02 -9.86
CA HIS A 251 17.78 17.42 -8.58
C HIS A 251 18.66 17.92 -7.43
N LEU A 252 19.98 18.00 -7.65
CA LEU A 252 20.93 18.56 -6.69
C LEU A 252 20.71 20.05 -6.47
N ALA A 253 20.48 20.79 -7.56
CA ALA A 253 20.18 22.21 -7.50
C ALA A 253 18.97 22.52 -6.62
N ALA A 254 17.84 21.85 -6.85
CA ALA A 254 16.64 22.06 -6.03
C ALA A 254 16.85 21.61 -4.58
N TYR A 255 17.53 20.48 -4.37
CA TYR A 255 17.84 19.97 -3.03
C TYR A 255 18.64 20.99 -2.21
N TRP A 256 19.76 21.50 -2.75
CA TRP A 256 20.63 22.42 -2.03
C TRP A 256 20.01 23.80 -1.81
N LEU A 257 19.19 24.30 -2.74
CA LEU A 257 18.43 25.55 -2.55
C LEU A 257 17.53 25.47 -1.31
N TRP A 258 16.74 24.39 -1.18
CA TRP A 258 15.88 24.22 -0.03
C TRP A 258 16.64 23.84 1.24
N SER A 259 17.65 22.99 1.15
CA SER A 259 18.47 22.59 2.29
C SER A 259 19.11 23.80 2.96
N HIS A 260 19.79 24.65 2.20
CA HIS A 260 20.41 25.86 2.73
C HIS A 260 19.38 26.87 3.26
N PHE A 261 18.21 26.96 2.63
CA PHE A 261 17.11 27.76 3.15
C PHE A 261 16.66 27.26 4.54
N PHE A 262 16.33 25.98 4.67
CA PHE A 262 15.83 25.42 5.93
C PHE A 262 16.89 25.39 7.04
N PHE A 263 18.16 25.16 6.70
CA PHE A 263 19.27 25.13 7.67
C PHE A 263 19.86 26.53 7.95
N GLU A 264 19.28 27.58 7.36
CA GLU A 264 19.74 28.97 7.51
C GLU A 264 21.19 29.21 7.08
N GLU A 265 21.63 28.52 6.04
CA GLU A 265 22.96 28.66 5.44
C GLU A 265 22.97 29.81 4.42
N THR A 266 22.88 31.06 4.88
CA THR A 266 22.68 32.24 4.01
C THR A 266 23.72 32.38 2.89
N GLU A 267 25.00 32.16 3.18
CA GLU A 267 26.09 32.29 2.20
C GLU A 267 26.02 31.18 1.14
N ALA A 268 25.83 29.93 1.57
CA ALA A 268 25.70 28.78 0.68
C ALA A 268 24.44 28.86 -0.19
N LEU A 269 23.34 29.38 0.38
CA LEU A 269 22.11 29.64 -0.35
C LEU A 269 22.34 30.66 -1.47
N GLN A 270 23.04 31.77 -1.18
CA GLN A 270 23.33 32.79 -2.16
C GLN A 270 24.21 32.25 -3.30
N GLU A 271 25.25 31.50 -2.97
CA GLU A 271 26.09 30.82 -3.95
C GLU A 271 25.29 29.83 -4.82
N THR A 272 24.41 29.02 -4.22
CA THR A 272 23.55 28.09 -4.96
C THR A 272 22.58 28.83 -5.87
N LEU A 273 22.08 30.01 -5.45
CA LEU A 273 21.29 30.92 -6.27
C LEU A 273 22.09 31.57 -7.42
N GLU A 274 23.41 31.57 -7.39
CA GLU A 274 24.24 32.01 -8.51
C GLU A 274 24.52 30.84 -9.46
N LEU A 275 24.89 29.69 -8.93
CA LEU A 275 25.16 28.46 -9.69
C LEU A 275 23.95 28.01 -10.54
N THR A 276 22.73 28.27 -10.07
CA THR A 276 21.50 27.84 -10.72
C THR A 276 20.86 28.94 -11.58
N GLN A 277 21.53 30.06 -11.84
CA GLN A 277 20.94 31.19 -12.57
C GLN A 277 20.62 30.92 -14.04
N THR A 278 21.38 30.03 -14.68
CA THR A 278 21.26 29.70 -16.11
C THR A 278 20.40 28.47 -16.37
N THR A 279 19.85 27.84 -15.32
CA THR A 279 19.04 26.64 -15.47
C THR A 279 17.75 26.93 -16.23
N LYS A 280 17.34 25.98 -17.07
CA LYS A 280 16.05 25.99 -17.79
C LYS A 280 15.01 25.08 -17.16
N ASN A 281 15.37 24.33 -16.11
CA ASN A 281 14.44 23.44 -15.44
C ASN A 281 13.35 24.25 -14.69
N PRO A 282 12.06 24.06 -14.99
CA PRO A 282 10.97 24.82 -14.37
C PRO A 282 10.94 24.68 -12.84
N LEU A 283 11.08 23.47 -12.31
CA LEU A 283 11.09 23.21 -10.87
C LEU A 283 12.23 23.94 -10.15
N VAL A 284 13.43 23.98 -10.75
CA VAL A 284 14.57 24.72 -10.18
C VAL A 284 14.31 26.23 -10.27
N GLN A 285 13.79 26.74 -11.39
CA GLN A 285 13.46 28.16 -11.52
C GLN A 285 12.41 28.63 -10.51
N GLU A 286 11.38 27.81 -10.30
CA GLU A 286 10.36 28.07 -9.30
C GLU A 286 10.94 27.98 -7.89
N THR A 287 11.73 26.94 -7.58
CA THR A 287 12.40 26.78 -6.28
C THR A 287 13.26 28.02 -5.95
N ARG A 288 14.04 28.52 -6.92
CA ARG A 288 14.84 29.76 -6.76
C ARG A 288 13.96 30.95 -6.41
N THR A 289 12.83 31.10 -7.11
CA THR A 289 11.88 32.19 -6.90
C THR A 289 11.29 32.12 -5.50
N LEU A 290 10.75 30.96 -5.12
CA LEU A 290 10.14 30.71 -3.81
C LEU A 290 11.12 30.97 -2.67
N VAL A 291 12.35 30.42 -2.74
CA VAL A 291 13.33 30.59 -1.68
C VAL A 291 13.76 32.06 -1.53
N ARG A 292 13.88 32.81 -2.63
CA ARG A 292 14.15 34.27 -2.58
C ARG A 292 12.98 35.04 -1.94
N GLU A 293 11.75 34.75 -2.35
CA GLU A 293 10.57 35.41 -1.81
C GLU A 293 10.43 35.15 -0.30
N LEU A 294 10.56 33.89 0.11
CA LEU A 294 10.53 33.49 1.52
C LEU A 294 11.70 34.10 2.32
N GLY A 295 12.91 34.13 1.76
CA GLY A 295 14.08 34.76 2.37
C GLY A 295 13.88 36.26 2.59
N SER A 296 13.19 36.93 1.66
CA SER A 296 12.78 38.34 1.77
C SER A 296 11.51 38.58 2.60
N LYS A 297 10.94 37.53 3.21
CA LYS A 297 9.67 37.56 3.97
C LYS A 297 8.47 38.11 3.15
N LYS A 298 8.50 37.95 1.82
CA LYS A 298 7.34 38.25 0.99
C LYS A 298 6.25 37.21 1.23
N ARG A 299 5.00 37.68 1.26
CA ARG A 299 3.83 36.79 1.33
C ARG A 299 3.80 35.92 0.08
N THR A 300 4.04 34.64 0.29
CA THR A 300 4.16 33.65 -0.78
C THR A 300 3.28 32.48 -0.43
N LYS A 301 2.50 32.00 -1.40
CA LYS A 301 1.68 30.81 -1.24
C LYS A 301 2.32 29.66 -2.01
N LEU A 302 2.39 28.48 -1.42
CA LEU A 302 2.91 27.27 -2.03
C LEU A 302 1.87 26.15 -1.85
N GLY A 303 1.07 25.90 -2.89
CA GLY A 303 -0.17 25.11 -2.77
C GLY A 303 -1.12 25.71 -1.74
N HIS A 304 -1.45 24.95 -0.70
CA HIS A 304 -2.27 25.42 0.43
C HIS A 304 -1.47 26.10 1.57
N ARG A 305 -0.14 26.23 1.45
CA ARG A 305 0.72 26.73 2.53
C ARG A 305 1.01 28.21 2.37
N THR A 306 1.01 28.92 3.49
CA THR A 306 1.45 30.31 3.55
C THR A 306 2.95 30.40 3.83
N SER A 307 3.55 31.56 3.52
CA SER A 307 4.92 31.90 3.86
C SER A 307 5.20 31.74 5.36
N GLU A 308 4.23 32.10 6.19
CA GLU A 308 4.27 32.01 7.64
C GLU A 308 4.46 30.54 8.07
N MET A 309 3.66 29.61 7.54
CA MET A 309 3.80 28.18 7.84
C MET A 309 5.18 27.62 7.44
N ILE A 310 5.72 28.06 6.30
CA ILE A 310 7.03 27.60 5.82
C ILE A 310 8.16 28.17 6.70
N LEU A 311 8.07 29.44 7.10
CA LEU A 311 9.04 30.09 7.98
C LEU A 311 9.00 29.56 9.42
N GLU A 312 7.80 29.22 9.92
CA GLU A 312 7.63 28.51 11.20
C GLU A 312 8.32 27.15 11.16
N ARG A 313 8.08 26.37 10.09
CA ARG A 313 8.79 25.09 9.85
C ARG A 313 10.29 25.27 9.80
N ARG A 314 10.79 26.29 9.09
CA ARG A 314 12.22 26.61 9.03
C ARG A 314 12.82 26.85 10.41
N THR A 315 12.17 27.65 11.24
CA THR A 315 12.64 27.95 12.60
C THR A 315 12.77 26.68 13.43
N MET A 316 11.72 25.86 13.39
CA MET A 316 11.67 24.58 14.09
C MET A 316 12.70 23.58 13.57
N PHE A 317 12.91 23.51 12.25
CA PHE A 317 13.94 22.64 11.69
C PHE A 317 15.31 23.04 12.17
N ALA A 318 15.64 24.33 12.13
CA ALA A 318 16.92 24.84 12.62
C ALA A 318 17.20 24.45 14.09
N GLU A 319 16.17 24.24 14.90
CA GLU A 319 16.28 23.78 16.30
C GLU A 319 16.44 22.27 16.46
N GLU A 320 16.16 21.47 15.44
CA GLU A 320 16.17 20.00 15.48
C GLU A 320 17.29 19.37 14.64
N VAL A 321 17.84 20.08 13.65
CA VAL A 321 18.90 19.53 12.77
C VAL A 321 20.08 19.01 13.60
N PRO A 322 20.58 17.78 13.39
CA PRO A 322 21.85 17.35 13.98
C PRO A 322 23.01 18.33 13.69
N GLU A 323 23.83 18.65 14.71
CA GLU A 323 24.89 19.65 14.57
C GLU A 323 25.88 19.35 13.42
N HIS A 324 26.12 18.07 13.11
CA HIS A 324 27.05 17.65 12.06
C HIS A 324 26.57 17.96 10.63
N LEU A 325 25.29 18.27 10.45
CA LEU A 325 24.73 18.67 9.16
C LEU A 325 24.90 20.18 8.88
N LEU A 326 25.20 20.96 9.93
CA LEU A 326 25.23 22.42 9.87
C LEU A 326 26.65 22.96 9.66
N SER A 327 26.76 24.08 8.97
CA SER A 327 28.01 24.85 8.94
C SER A 327 28.36 25.39 10.33
N GLU A 328 29.60 25.84 10.50
CA GLU A 328 30.02 26.50 11.75
C GLU A 328 29.25 27.81 12.02
N ALA A 329 28.93 28.56 10.97
CA ALA A 329 28.15 29.79 11.08
C ALA A 329 26.72 29.52 11.58
N SER A 330 26.05 28.49 11.06
CA SER A 330 24.70 28.11 11.50
C SER A 330 24.68 27.50 12.90
N ARG A 331 25.69 26.69 13.25
CA ARG A 331 25.86 26.21 14.65
C ARG A 331 25.99 27.37 15.63
N SER A 332 26.77 28.39 15.28
CA SER A 332 26.94 29.59 16.11
C SER A 332 25.63 30.38 16.28
N ARG A 333 24.87 30.59 15.20
CA ARG A 333 23.54 31.25 15.23
C ARG A 333 22.50 30.47 16.05
N ARG A 334 22.57 29.15 16.05
CA ARG A 334 21.66 28.31 16.85
C ARG A 334 21.98 28.39 18.34
N ARG A 335 23.28 28.34 18.70
CA ARG A 335 23.72 28.44 20.10
C ARG A 335 23.31 29.77 20.74
N SER A 336 23.39 30.89 20.01
CA SER A 336 22.94 32.20 20.52
C SER A 336 21.43 32.28 20.73
N ARG A 337 20.63 31.63 19.87
CA ARG A 337 19.17 31.49 20.06
C ARG A 337 18.80 30.61 21.25
N GLY A 338 19.43 29.44 21.37
CA GLY A 338 19.17 28.51 22.48
C GLY A 338 19.50 29.11 23.85
N ALA A 339 20.58 29.91 23.95
CA ALA A 339 20.90 30.64 25.18
C ALA A 339 19.83 31.67 25.59
N SER A 340 19.02 32.15 24.63
CA SER A 340 17.95 33.11 24.88
C SER A 340 16.60 32.46 25.23
N SER A 341 16.39 31.18 24.86
CA SER A 341 15.14 30.45 25.16
C SER A 341 15.16 29.69 26.49
N ILE A 342 16.32 29.58 27.15
CA ILE A 342 16.51 28.88 28.44
C ILE A 342 16.18 29.82 29.65
N GLY A 343 15.64 31.01 29.38
CA GLY A 343 15.14 31.91 30.42
C GLY A 343 13.83 31.44 31.06
N GLU A 344 13.90 31.21 32.39
CA GLU A 344 12.82 31.10 33.38
C GLU A 344 12.05 29.76 33.50
N GLY A 345 12.01 29.24 34.73
CA GLY A 345 11.44 27.96 35.12
C GLY A 345 9.96 27.82 34.74
N SER A 346 9.74 27.25 33.55
CA SER A 346 8.42 27.04 32.98
C SER A 346 7.47 26.35 33.97
N THR A 347 6.20 26.73 33.93
CA THR A 347 5.11 26.10 34.72
C THR A 347 5.11 24.58 34.57
N GLU A 348 5.49 24.06 33.40
CA GLU A 348 5.68 22.63 33.14
C GLU A 348 6.76 22.01 34.03
N GLN A 349 7.93 22.64 34.15
CA GLN A 349 9.05 22.09 34.93
C GLN A 349 8.74 22.04 36.43
N ARG A 350 8.00 23.04 36.94
CA ARG A 350 7.49 23.03 38.32
C ARG A 350 6.49 21.88 38.53
N ALA A 351 5.53 21.72 37.61
CA ALA A 351 4.53 20.66 37.69
C ALA A 351 5.16 19.26 37.54
N LEU A 352 6.12 19.07 36.62
CA LEU A 352 6.88 17.82 36.47
C LEU A 352 7.69 17.48 37.73
N SER A 353 8.29 18.48 38.39
CA SER A 353 9.03 18.26 39.63
C SER A 353 8.10 17.81 40.76
N ALA A 354 6.92 18.41 40.88
CA ALA A 354 5.90 18.00 41.85
C ALA A 354 5.40 16.57 41.59
N LEU A 355 5.13 16.20 40.34
CA LEU A 355 4.73 14.83 39.97
C LEU A 355 5.84 13.81 40.25
N ARG A 356 7.11 14.16 39.99
CA ARG A 356 8.26 13.28 40.29
C ARG A 356 8.41 13.04 41.79
N GLU A 357 8.15 14.04 42.62
CA GLU A 357 8.12 13.87 44.08
C GLU A 357 6.99 12.92 44.50
N ALA A 358 5.78 13.14 44.00
CA ALA A 358 4.64 12.24 44.27
C ALA A 358 4.91 10.80 43.80
N GLY A 359 5.54 10.63 42.63
CA GLY A 359 5.91 9.33 42.07
C GLY A 359 6.90 8.53 42.93
N ARG A 360 7.60 9.14 43.90
CA ARG A 360 8.42 8.39 44.87
C ARG A 360 7.57 7.59 45.86
N GLY A 361 6.36 8.04 46.16
CA GLY A 361 5.43 7.38 47.07
C GLY A 361 4.25 6.67 46.38
N GLU A 362 3.92 7.05 45.14
CA GLU A 362 2.76 6.56 44.39
C GLU A 362 3.19 5.81 43.11
N PRO A 363 3.16 4.46 43.09
CA PRO A 363 3.61 3.67 41.94
C PRO A 363 2.90 4.00 40.63
N LEU A 364 1.60 4.32 40.68
CA LEU A 364 0.80 4.67 39.49
C LEU A 364 1.23 6.01 38.88
N VAL A 365 1.59 7.01 39.71
CA VAL A 365 2.14 8.29 39.25
C VAL A 365 3.51 8.08 38.61
N ALA A 366 4.35 7.24 39.20
CA ALA A 366 5.64 6.88 38.61
C ALA A 366 5.48 6.17 37.26
N GLU A 367 4.54 5.22 37.15
CA GLU A 367 4.21 4.54 35.90
C GLU A 367 3.74 5.54 34.84
N ALA A 368 2.80 6.42 35.16
CA ALA A 368 2.31 7.46 34.26
C ALA A 368 3.42 8.39 33.77
N LEU A 369 4.36 8.79 34.65
CA LEU A 369 5.52 9.60 34.26
C LEU A 369 6.46 8.89 33.29
N VAL A 370 6.69 7.58 33.49
CA VAL A 370 7.51 6.77 32.58
C VAL A 370 6.84 6.66 31.21
N ILE A 371 5.53 6.39 31.17
CA ILE A 371 4.77 6.31 29.92
C ILE A 371 4.74 7.68 29.22
N LEU A 372 4.48 8.75 29.97
CA LEU A 372 4.45 10.12 29.44
C LEU A 372 5.80 10.53 28.83
N GLU A 373 6.92 10.17 29.45
CA GLU A 373 8.25 10.40 28.90
C GLU A 373 8.49 9.56 27.64
N HIS A 374 8.13 8.27 27.66
CA HIS A 374 8.23 7.39 26.50
C HIS A 374 7.46 7.95 25.29
N LEU A 375 6.19 8.35 25.49
CA LEU A 375 5.35 8.93 24.44
C LEU A 375 5.85 10.29 23.94
N SER A 376 6.73 10.96 24.70
CA SER A 376 7.38 12.22 24.29
C SER A 376 8.61 12.01 23.41
N THR A 377 9.17 10.81 23.39
CA THR A 377 10.31 10.47 22.53
C THR A 377 9.91 10.06 21.11
N GLY A 378 8.60 9.83 20.87
CA GLY A 378 8.12 9.14 19.67
C GLY A 378 8.16 9.90 18.35
N GLY A 379 8.14 11.24 18.32
CA GLY A 379 8.06 11.97 17.04
C GLY A 379 6.93 11.44 16.11
N ALA A 380 7.16 11.41 14.80
CA ALA A 380 6.15 10.95 13.83
C ALA A 380 6.00 9.43 13.72
N ARG A 381 7.03 8.65 14.04
CA ARG A 381 6.89 7.19 14.06
C ARG A 381 6.17 6.81 15.36
N ARG A 382 5.33 5.78 15.29
CA ARG A 382 5.08 5.00 16.50
C ARG A 382 6.47 4.63 17.03
N PRO A 383 6.85 4.94 18.29
CA PRO A 383 8.06 4.41 18.87
C PRO A 383 8.26 2.99 18.35
N ASP A 384 9.44 2.68 17.80
CA ASP A 384 9.83 1.27 17.64
C ASP A 384 9.45 0.57 18.97
N PRO A 385 9.09 -0.71 18.99
CA PRO A 385 8.80 -1.45 20.22
C PRO A 385 10.07 -1.60 21.07
N VAL A 386 10.67 -0.47 21.44
CA VAL A 386 11.66 -0.24 22.46
C VAL A 386 10.86 -0.38 23.73
N PRO A 387 11.14 -1.42 24.51
CA PRO A 387 10.30 -1.75 25.63
C PRO A 387 10.37 -0.62 26.66
N ILE A 388 9.24 0.09 26.86
CA ILE A 388 8.80 0.33 28.24
C ILE A 388 8.84 -1.03 28.94
N ARG A 389 9.21 -1.11 30.23
CA ARG A 389 9.13 -2.38 31.00
C ARG A 389 7.87 -3.17 30.59
N GLY A 390 8.03 -4.23 29.79
CA GLY A 390 6.93 -5.03 29.24
C GLY A 390 6.64 -4.96 27.72
N GLY A 391 7.32 -4.16 26.89
CA GLY A 391 7.14 -4.20 25.43
C GLY A 391 5.79 -3.66 24.92
N MET A 392 5.21 -2.70 25.64
CA MET A 392 3.89 -2.14 25.35
C MET A 392 3.88 -1.39 24.00
N ALA A 393 2.90 -1.69 23.14
CA ALA A 393 2.67 -0.95 21.90
C ALA A 393 2.21 0.49 22.20
N VAL A 394 2.50 1.43 21.30
CA VAL A 394 2.17 2.87 21.44
C VAL A 394 0.69 3.10 21.73
N ASP A 395 -0.20 2.39 21.03
CA ASP A 395 -1.65 2.47 21.26
C ASP A 395 -2.00 2.09 22.70
N ALA A 396 -1.48 0.95 23.18
CA ALA A 396 -1.68 0.51 24.55
C ALA A 396 -1.04 1.45 25.58
N ALA A 397 0.09 2.09 25.25
CA ALA A 397 0.72 3.09 26.11
C ALA A 397 -0.11 4.39 26.21
N MET A 398 -0.74 4.83 25.12
CA MET A 398 -1.67 5.97 25.16
C MET A 398 -2.90 5.66 26.01
N ASP A 399 -3.51 4.48 25.81
CA ASP A 399 -4.68 4.05 26.56
C ASP A 399 -4.33 3.90 28.06
N ARG A 400 -3.18 3.28 28.36
CA ARG A 400 -2.69 3.14 29.73
C ARG A 400 -2.37 4.48 30.38
N LEU A 401 -1.78 5.44 29.65
CA LEU A 401 -1.57 6.79 30.17
C LEU A 401 -2.92 7.42 30.54
N ALA A 402 -3.92 7.32 29.66
CA ALA A 402 -5.25 7.87 29.89
C ALA A 402 -5.98 7.24 31.10
N GLU A 403 -5.67 5.99 31.45
CA GLU A 403 -6.16 5.35 32.69
C GLU A 403 -5.48 5.87 33.96
N LEU A 404 -4.21 6.29 33.87
CA LEU A 404 -3.38 6.63 35.02
C LEU A 404 -3.36 8.12 35.36
N VAL A 405 -3.63 8.99 34.38
CA VAL A 405 -3.59 10.45 34.60
C VAL A 405 -4.78 10.94 35.42
N ASP A 406 -4.52 11.95 36.25
CA ASP A 406 -5.52 12.65 37.05
C ASP A 406 -5.32 14.17 36.97
N ALA A 407 -6.09 14.95 37.74
CA ALA A 407 -6.03 16.40 37.76
C ALA A 407 -4.62 16.99 38.05
N ARG A 408 -3.72 16.23 38.70
CA ARG A 408 -2.34 16.68 38.98
C ARG A 408 -1.49 16.73 37.72
N PHE A 409 -1.82 15.94 36.69
CA PHE A 409 -1.15 15.94 35.40
C PHE A 409 -1.59 17.09 34.49
N ALA A 410 -2.72 17.74 34.78
CA ALA A 410 -3.31 18.77 33.92
C ALA A 410 -2.32 19.88 33.52
N PRO A 411 -1.50 20.47 34.43
CA PRO A 411 -0.58 21.54 34.04
C PRO A 411 0.54 21.06 33.09
N VAL A 412 0.99 19.82 33.23
CA VAL A 412 2.03 19.23 32.36
C VAL A 412 1.44 18.90 31.00
N ILE A 413 0.31 18.19 30.97
CA ILE A 413 -0.37 17.82 29.72
C ILE A 413 -0.75 19.07 28.93
N TRP A 414 -1.31 20.09 29.59
CA TRP A 414 -1.69 21.33 28.94
C TRP A 414 -0.48 22.09 28.38
N ALA A 415 0.60 22.24 29.15
CA ALA A 415 1.82 22.91 28.66
C ALA A 415 2.42 22.20 27.44
N ARG A 416 2.40 20.85 27.44
CA ARG A 416 2.85 20.03 26.31
C ARG A 416 1.91 20.14 25.12
N LEU A 417 0.59 20.18 25.32
CA LEU A 417 -0.38 20.43 24.24
C LEU A 417 -0.18 21.81 23.61
N GLN A 418 0.03 22.86 24.41
CA GLN A 418 0.32 24.21 23.89
C GLN A 418 1.61 24.25 23.07
N ARG A 419 2.64 23.52 23.48
CA ARG A 419 3.88 23.36 22.72
C ARG A 419 3.64 22.57 21.44
N ALA A 420 2.94 21.44 21.54
CA ALA A 420 2.58 20.58 20.42
C ALA A 420 1.76 21.34 19.37
N ALA A 421 0.83 22.20 19.79
CA ALA A 421 -0.03 23.01 18.91
C ALA A 421 0.76 23.92 17.96
N ARG A 422 2.00 24.29 18.32
CA ARG A 422 2.89 25.15 17.52
C ARG A 422 3.79 24.39 16.56
N VAL A 423 3.76 23.06 16.58
CA VAL A 423 4.61 22.21 15.74
C VAL A 423 3.76 21.22 14.92
N PRO A 424 4.26 20.74 13.76
CA PRO A 424 3.69 19.65 12.99
C PRO A 424 3.61 18.38 13.84
N ASP A 425 2.68 17.51 13.46
CA ASP A 425 2.46 16.21 14.10
C ASP A 425 3.70 15.33 14.14
N THR A 426 4.63 15.54 13.23
CA THR A 426 5.83 14.72 13.09
C THR A 426 6.96 15.16 14.01
N HIS A 427 6.78 16.26 14.75
CA HIS A 427 7.76 16.83 15.65
C HIS A 427 7.81 16.10 17.00
N ARG A 428 9.00 15.94 17.60
CA ARG A 428 9.16 15.31 18.93
C ARG A 428 8.34 15.95 20.05
N HIS A 429 8.13 17.27 19.97
CA HIS A 429 7.30 18.00 20.95
C HIS A 429 5.80 17.78 20.77
N ALA A 430 5.37 17.24 19.64
CA ALA A 430 4.03 16.69 19.51
C ALA A 430 4.05 15.29 20.12
N GLY A 431 4.07 15.19 21.46
CA GLY A 431 4.02 13.89 22.15
C GLY A 431 2.74 13.12 21.84
N TRP A 432 2.81 11.80 21.88
CA TRP A 432 1.65 10.92 21.66
C TRP A 432 0.72 10.89 22.87
N GLY A 433 -0.58 10.73 22.62
CA GLY A 433 -1.60 10.51 23.65
C GLY A 433 -1.95 11.73 24.49
N LEU A 434 -1.45 12.93 24.15
CA LEU A 434 -1.69 14.14 24.95
C LEU A 434 -3.16 14.56 24.91
N LEU A 435 -3.82 14.45 23.76
CA LEU A 435 -5.25 14.75 23.62
C LEU A 435 -6.11 13.73 24.38
N LEU A 436 -5.72 12.45 24.34
CA LEU A 436 -6.41 11.37 25.05
C LEU A 436 -6.28 11.52 26.58
N ALA A 437 -5.07 11.85 27.05
CA ALA A 437 -4.81 12.16 28.46
C ALA A 437 -5.61 13.38 28.92
N GLN A 438 -5.66 14.44 28.10
CA GLN A 438 -6.46 15.63 28.40
C GLN A 438 -7.96 15.30 28.50
N ALA A 439 -8.50 14.48 27.58
CA ALA A 439 -9.88 14.02 27.67
C ALA A 439 -10.16 13.22 28.95
N ALA A 440 -9.23 12.35 29.36
CA ALA A 440 -9.35 11.60 30.61
C ALA A 440 -9.32 12.50 31.86
N ILE A 441 -8.46 13.52 31.88
CA ILE A 441 -8.35 14.49 32.98
C ILE A 441 -9.61 15.35 33.09
N VAL A 442 -10.15 15.80 31.96
CA VAL A 442 -11.31 16.71 31.94
C VAL A 442 -12.60 15.96 32.25
N GLY A 443 -12.76 14.74 31.70
CA GLY A 443 -13.90 13.86 31.98
C GLY A 443 -15.26 14.32 31.43
N ASP A 444 -15.30 15.44 30.70
CA ASP A 444 -16.50 16.07 30.12
C ASP A 444 -16.23 16.53 28.68
N PHE A 445 -17.11 16.18 27.74
CA PHE A 445 -16.89 16.46 26.31
C PHE A 445 -16.85 17.96 25.99
N GLU A 446 -17.73 18.76 26.59
CA GLU A 446 -17.82 20.20 26.30
C GLU A 446 -16.55 20.92 26.76
N ARG A 447 -16.09 20.65 27.98
CA ARG A 447 -14.83 21.20 28.50
C ARG A 447 -13.61 20.71 27.72
N PHE A 448 -13.64 19.48 27.20
CA PHE A 448 -12.58 18.97 26.34
C PHE A 448 -12.53 19.73 25.01
N GLU A 449 -13.68 19.95 24.36
CA GLU A 449 -13.79 20.76 23.14
C GLU A 449 -13.34 22.21 23.35
N GLN A 450 -13.70 22.81 24.49
CA GLN A 450 -13.20 24.14 24.87
C GLN A 450 -11.67 24.14 25.00
N SER A 451 -11.09 23.08 25.58
CA SER A 451 -9.63 22.92 25.67
C SER A 451 -8.99 22.80 24.29
N VAL A 452 -9.54 21.99 23.38
CA VAL A 452 -9.05 21.84 22.00
C VAL A 452 -9.14 23.17 21.26
N THR A 453 -10.24 23.90 21.39
CA THR A 453 -10.43 25.23 20.80
C THR A 453 -9.41 26.25 21.35
N ALA A 454 -9.14 26.20 22.65
CA ALA A 454 -8.19 27.09 23.31
C ALA A 454 -6.72 26.86 22.90
N LEU A 455 -6.39 25.72 22.27
CA LEU A 455 -5.07 25.53 21.66
C LEU A 455 -4.83 26.50 20.49
N GLY A 456 -5.89 27.04 19.89
CA GLY A 456 -5.81 28.02 18.79
C GLY A 456 -5.20 27.45 17.51
N THR A 457 -5.06 26.13 17.40
CA THR A 457 -4.55 25.48 16.20
C THR A 457 -5.65 25.34 15.17
N GLN A 458 -5.45 25.92 13.98
CA GLN A 458 -6.38 25.80 12.87
C GLN A 458 -6.26 24.44 12.16
N HIS A 459 -5.14 23.74 12.34
CA HIS A 459 -4.83 22.51 11.62
C HIS A 459 -4.12 21.51 12.54
N LEU A 460 -4.85 20.46 12.94
CA LEU A 460 -4.27 19.23 13.47
C LEU A 460 -3.90 18.33 12.29
N GLY A 461 -2.69 17.77 12.29
CA GLY A 461 -2.34 16.75 11.29
C GLY A 461 -3.05 15.43 11.57
N VAL A 462 -2.87 14.46 10.66
CA VAL A 462 -3.57 13.17 10.66
C VAL A 462 -3.37 12.40 11.98
N ARG A 463 -2.18 12.48 12.59
CA ARG A 463 -1.87 11.77 13.83
C ARG A 463 -2.59 12.38 15.02
N ARG A 464 -2.55 13.71 15.20
CA ARG A 464 -3.29 14.39 16.27
C ARG A 464 -4.79 14.32 16.05
N LEU A 465 -5.26 14.32 14.80
CA LEU A 465 -6.65 14.02 14.50
C LEU A 465 -7.02 12.60 14.95
N THR A 466 -6.13 11.62 14.77
CA THR A 466 -6.35 10.25 15.27
C THR A 466 -6.52 10.25 16.79
N GLU A 467 -5.62 10.92 17.52
CA GLU A 467 -5.76 11.07 18.97
C GLU A 467 -7.03 11.83 19.39
N LEU A 468 -7.39 12.88 18.65
CA LEU A 468 -8.61 13.65 18.90
C LEU A 468 -9.86 12.78 18.76
N PHE A 469 -9.95 11.98 17.69
CA PHE A 469 -11.09 11.11 17.48
C PHE A 469 -11.13 9.94 18.46
N ARG A 470 -9.97 9.39 18.89
CA ARG A 470 -9.93 8.47 20.05
C ARG A 470 -10.41 9.12 21.33
N ALA A 471 -10.02 10.37 21.58
CA ALA A 471 -10.49 11.13 22.72
C ALA A 471 -12.01 11.32 22.67
N TYR A 472 -12.58 11.65 21.52
CA TYR A 472 -14.05 11.68 21.30
C TYR A 472 -14.71 10.33 21.58
N GLY A 473 -14.04 9.23 21.21
CA GLY A 473 -14.44 7.86 21.49
C GLY A 473 -14.79 7.58 22.96
N ARG A 474 -14.11 8.26 23.90
CA ARG A 474 -14.30 8.10 25.35
C ARG A 474 -15.61 8.71 25.88
N PHE A 475 -16.20 9.63 25.14
CA PHE A 475 -17.39 10.39 25.52
C PHE A 475 -18.65 9.76 24.92
N GLN A 476 -19.62 9.38 25.76
CA GLN A 476 -20.88 8.74 25.33
C GLN A 476 -21.96 9.76 24.92
N GLU A 477 -21.68 11.05 25.09
CA GLU A 477 -22.59 12.15 24.80
C GLU A 477 -22.97 12.21 23.31
N PRO A 478 -24.22 12.60 22.97
CA PRO A 478 -24.65 12.76 21.58
C PRO A 478 -23.77 13.72 20.76
N ALA A 479 -23.23 14.76 21.40
CA ALA A 479 -22.35 15.73 20.75
C ALA A 479 -21.01 15.11 20.30
N ALA A 480 -20.44 14.21 21.09
CA ALA A 480 -19.23 13.46 20.74
C ALA A 480 -19.51 12.50 19.58
N THR A 481 -20.67 11.82 19.61
CA THR A 481 -21.12 10.96 18.50
C THR A 481 -21.26 11.76 17.20
N GLU A 482 -21.84 12.95 17.25
CA GLU A 482 -21.98 13.79 16.06
C GLU A 482 -20.61 14.34 15.58
N ALA A 483 -19.67 14.61 16.48
CA ALA A 483 -18.30 14.97 16.10
C ALA A 483 -17.58 13.82 15.37
N LEU A 484 -17.71 12.58 15.86
CA LEU A 484 -17.24 11.37 15.18
C LEU A 484 -17.91 11.18 13.83
N ALA A 485 -19.24 11.36 13.75
CA ALA A 485 -20.00 11.26 12.51
C ALA A 485 -19.55 12.27 11.44
N ARG A 486 -19.27 13.52 11.84
CA ARG A 486 -18.69 14.52 10.92
C ARG A 486 -17.32 14.08 10.39
N GLY A 487 -16.44 13.60 11.27
CA GLY A 487 -15.13 13.07 10.87
C GLY A 487 -15.25 11.88 9.91
N ALA A 488 -16.13 10.92 10.23
CA ALA A 488 -16.40 9.77 9.40
C ALA A 488 -17.00 10.14 8.03
N GLN A 489 -17.84 11.18 7.96
CA GLN A 489 -18.38 11.67 6.70
C GLN A 489 -17.32 12.32 5.80
N VAL A 490 -16.38 13.08 6.38
CA VAL A 490 -15.24 13.61 5.61
C VAL A 490 -14.37 12.47 5.09
N TRP A 491 -14.08 11.48 5.94
CA TRP A 491 -13.33 10.28 5.54
C TRP A 491 -14.04 9.51 4.41
N LEU A 492 -15.37 9.34 4.49
CA LEU A 492 -16.18 8.70 3.45
C LEU A 492 -16.15 9.44 2.11
N ASN A 493 -16.05 10.76 2.14
CA ASN A 493 -15.93 11.56 0.92
C ASN A 493 -14.54 11.45 0.29
N GLN A 494 -13.56 10.91 1.03
CA GLN A 494 -12.17 10.65 0.63
C GLN A 494 -11.90 9.14 0.49
N LEU A 495 -12.95 8.34 0.31
CA LEU A 495 -12.84 6.87 0.30
C LEU A 495 -11.96 6.36 -0.85
N ASP A 496 -12.07 7.04 -1.99
CA ASP A 496 -11.32 6.79 -3.22
C ASP A 496 -10.04 7.65 -3.31
N ASP A 497 -9.86 8.59 -2.36
CA ASP A 497 -8.67 9.44 -2.29
C ASP A 497 -7.54 8.71 -1.56
N TRP A 498 -6.36 8.74 -2.18
CA TRP A 498 -5.13 8.21 -1.62
C TRP A 498 -4.59 9.04 -0.47
N ILE A 499 -4.69 10.36 -0.57
CA ILE A 499 -4.27 11.28 0.48
C ILE A 499 -5.49 11.67 1.29
N ARG A 500 -5.74 10.92 2.37
CA ARG A 500 -6.80 11.25 3.31
C ARG A 500 -6.33 12.35 4.25
N THR A 501 -7.10 13.42 4.33
CA THR A 501 -6.83 14.49 5.31
C THR A 501 -7.37 14.15 6.69
N VAL A 502 -8.31 13.21 6.76
CA VAL A 502 -8.90 12.69 8.00
C VAL A 502 -8.49 11.23 8.18
N PRO A 503 -8.04 10.82 9.38
CA PRO A 503 -7.73 9.41 9.65
C PRO A 503 -8.99 8.54 9.64
N ASP A 504 -8.83 7.23 9.64
CA ASP A 504 -9.93 6.25 9.69
C ASP A 504 -10.51 6.06 11.11
N GLU A 505 -9.82 6.58 12.13
CA GLU A 505 -10.22 6.52 13.54
C GLU A 505 -11.66 6.96 13.86
N PRO A 506 -12.23 8.08 13.33
CA PRO A 506 -13.63 8.42 13.59
C PRO A 506 -14.61 7.34 13.10
N VAL A 507 -14.27 6.65 12.00
CA VAL A 507 -15.05 5.50 11.51
C VAL A 507 -14.96 4.37 12.53
N ARG A 508 -13.76 4.02 12.99
CA ARG A 508 -13.53 2.95 13.99
C ARG A 508 -14.32 3.19 15.27
N GLN A 509 -14.19 4.39 15.84
CA GLN A 509 -14.86 4.77 17.09
C GLN A 509 -16.39 4.82 16.93
N LEU A 510 -16.90 5.23 15.75
CA LEU A 510 -18.34 5.27 15.51
C LEU A 510 -18.93 3.87 15.29
N LEU A 511 -18.21 2.96 14.64
CA LEU A 511 -18.62 1.57 14.43
C LEU A 511 -18.75 0.76 15.73
N GLU A 512 -18.16 1.22 16.83
CA GLU A 512 -18.27 0.62 18.16
C GLU A 512 -19.54 1.07 18.91
N ARG A 513 -20.29 2.04 18.37
CA ARG A 513 -21.50 2.59 18.99
C ARG A 513 -22.76 2.05 18.34
N ASP A 514 -23.78 1.76 19.15
CA ASP A 514 -25.12 1.42 18.69
C ASP A 514 -25.98 2.69 18.51
N THR A 515 -25.69 3.45 17.45
CA THR A 515 -26.39 4.71 17.15
C THR A 515 -26.85 4.76 15.70
N LEU A 516 -27.88 5.57 15.41
CA LEU A 516 -28.36 5.78 14.04
C LEU A 516 -27.23 6.17 13.06
N ARG A 517 -26.30 7.04 13.50
CA ARG A 517 -25.15 7.47 12.71
C ARG A 517 -24.22 6.30 12.37
N SER A 518 -24.00 5.38 13.30
CA SER A 518 -23.22 4.17 13.08
C SER A 518 -23.87 3.28 12.02
N HIS A 519 -25.20 3.09 12.08
CA HIS A 519 -25.94 2.34 11.07
C HIS A 519 -25.90 2.99 9.68
N GLU A 520 -25.99 4.33 9.60
CA GLU A 520 -25.85 5.08 8.35
C GLU A 520 -24.46 4.94 7.75
N LEU A 521 -23.41 5.06 8.57
CA LEU A 521 -22.02 4.86 8.17
C LEU A 521 -21.78 3.44 7.64
N MET A 522 -22.23 2.41 8.35
CA MET A 522 -22.10 1.01 7.91
C MET A 522 -22.73 0.78 6.53
N THR A 523 -23.93 1.34 6.33
CA THR A 523 -24.66 1.24 5.06
C THR A 523 -23.88 1.95 3.94
N ALA A 524 -23.46 3.20 4.17
CA ALA A 524 -22.73 3.99 3.20
C ALA A 524 -21.40 3.33 2.79
N LEU A 525 -20.64 2.78 3.74
CA LEU A 525 -19.39 2.06 3.46
C LEU A 525 -19.62 0.85 2.56
N LEU A 526 -20.55 -0.01 2.94
CA LEU A 526 -20.76 -1.29 2.25
C LEU A 526 -21.42 -1.12 0.88
N GLU A 527 -22.22 -0.07 0.68
CA GLU A 527 -22.86 0.21 -0.61
C GLU A 527 -21.95 0.98 -1.56
N ARG A 528 -21.11 1.89 -1.08
CA ARG A 528 -20.32 2.80 -1.93
C ARG A 528 -18.89 2.37 -2.15
N ALA A 529 -18.25 1.69 -1.19
CA ALA A 529 -16.83 1.40 -1.29
C ALA A 529 -16.51 0.48 -2.49
N PRO A 530 -15.39 0.71 -3.19
CA PRO A 530 -14.91 -0.18 -4.25
C PRO A 530 -14.26 -1.46 -3.69
N PHE A 531 -14.10 -1.59 -2.36
CA PHE A 531 -13.46 -2.73 -1.69
C PHE A 531 -12.01 -2.98 -2.13
N THR A 532 -11.29 -1.90 -2.43
CA THR A 532 -9.88 -1.88 -2.82
C THR A 532 -8.95 -2.02 -1.62
N ALA A 533 -7.64 -2.23 -1.85
CA ALA A 533 -6.66 -2.38 -0.79
C ALA A 533 -6.67 -1.22 0.26
N PRO A 534 -6.96 0.04 -0.09
CA PRO A 534 -7.00 1.15 0.88
C PRO A 534 -8.23 1.19 1.80
N ASN A 535 -9.28 0.39 1.54
CA ASN A 535 -10.52 0.45 2.33
C ASN A 535 -11.14 -0.90 2.70
N TRP A 536 -10.66 -2.02 2.15
CA TRP A 536 -11.27 -3.34 2.41
C TRP A 536 -11.28 -3.70 3.89
N GLU A 537 -10.20 -3.42 4.66
CA GLU A 537 -10.16 -3.73 6.10
C GLU A 537 -11.24 -2.96 6.88
N MET A 538 -11.46 -1.69 6.52
CA MET A 538 -12.50 -0.89 7.14
C MET A 538 -13.90 -1.37 6.74
N CYS A 539 -14.08 -1.82 5.50
CA CYS A 539 -15.35 -2.41 5.04
C CYS A 539 -15.63 -3.75 5.72
N VAL A 540 -14.63 -4.60 5.91
CA VAL A 540 -14.74 -5.83 6.71
C VAL A 540 -15.15 -5.49 8.15
N ARG A 541 -14.52 -4.47 8.76
CA ARG A 541 -14.88 -4.01 10.11
C ARG A 541 -16.32 -3.51 10.16
N ALA A 542 -16.76 -2.72 9.18
CA ALA A 542 -18.13 -2.24 9.06
C ALA A 542 -19.14 -3.39 8.89
N ALA A 543 -18.82 -4.42 8.09
CA ALA A 543 -19.65 -5.61 7.96
C ALA A 543 -19.76 -6.38 9.29
N CYS A 544 -18.64 -6.57 10.00
CA CYS A 544 -18.64 -7.23 11.31
C CYS A 544 -19.42 -6.43 12.37
N ALA A 545 -19.29 -5.10 12.36
CA ALA A 545 -20.08 -4.20 13.22
C ALA A 545 -21.57 -4.31 12.87
N ALA A 546 -21.93 -4.38 11.59
CA ALA A 546 -23.31 -4.56 11.16
C ALA A 546 -23.91 -5.87 11.67
N GLY A 547 -23.16 -6.96 11.61
CA GLY A 547 -23.52 -8.25 12.21
C GLY A 547 -23.76 -8.16 13.72
N THR A 548 -22.78 -7.60 14.45
CA THR A 548 -22.83 -7.44 15.92
C THR A 548 -24.01 -6.57 16.36
N LEU A 549 -24.20 -5.41 15.73
CA LEU A 549 -25.25 -4.44 16.03
C LEU A 549 -26.59 -4.77 15.34
N ARG A 550 -26.67 -5.90 14.63
CA ARG A 550 -27.87 -6.36 13.90
C ARG A 550 -28.48 -5.27 13.00
N SER A 551 -27.62 -4.53 12.29
CA SER A 551 -27.96 -3.37 11.48
C SER A 551 -28.79 -3.73 10.24
N LYS A 552 -30.13 -3.71 10.35
CA LYS A 552 -31.04 -3.99 9.21
C LYS A 552 -30.82 -3.06 8.02
N ARG A 553 -30.36 -1.83 8.25
CA ARG A 553 -30.03 -0.87 7.19
C ARG A 553 -28.87 -1.34 6.30
N ALA A 554 -27.94 -2.12 6.86
CA ALA A 554 -26.76 -2.59 6.14
C ALA A 554 -27.02 -3.84 5.28
N ILE A 555 -28.24 -4.39 5.22
CA ILE A 555 -28.54 -5.64 4.47
C ILE A 555 -28.14 -5.54 2.99
N ALA A 556 -28.52 -4.45 2.31
CA ALA A 556 -28.20 -4.27 0.90
C ALA A 556 -26.68 -4.19 0.67
N GLY A 557 -25.98 -3.39 1.47
CA GLY A 557 -24.52 -3.33 1.47
C GLY A 557 -23.84 -4.67 1.79
N LEU A 558 -24.36 -5.46 2.74
CA LEU A 558 -23.83 -6.79 3.08
C LEU A 558 -24.03 -7.78 1.94
N ARG A 559 -25.20 -7.79 1.29
CA ARG A 559 -25.44 -8.61 0.08
C ARG A 559 -24.46 -8.24 -1.04
N ARG A 560 -24.26 -6.95 -1.29
CA ARG A 560 -23.24 -6.45 -2.24
C ARG A 560 -21.83 -6.92 -1.85
N ALA A 561 -21.47 -6.82 -0.57
CA ALA A 561 -20.17 -7.28 -0.07
C ALA A 561 -19.95 -8.78 -0.31
N VAL A 562 -20.97 -9.62 -0.12
CA VAL A 562 -20.90 -11.05 -0.43
C VAL A 562 -20.76 -11.29 -1.95
N GLN A 563 -21.55 -10.60 -2.78
CA GLN A 563 -21.49 -10.71 -4.24
C GLN A 563 -20.12 -10.31 -4.80
N LEU A 564 -19.55 -9.22 -4.30
CA LEU A 564 -18.23 -8.72 -4.69
C LEU A 564 -17.08 -9.40 -3.94
N LYS A 565 -17.37 -10.46 -3.17
CA LYS A 565 -16.39 -11.26 -2.44
C LYS A 565 -15.47 -10.44 -1.53
N LEU A 566 -16.00 -9.42 -0.85
CA LEU A 566 -15.24 -8.61 0.11
C LEU A 566 -14.55 -9.51 1.15
N GLY A 567 -13.32 -9.14 1.50
CA GLY A 567 -12.47 -9.89 2.42
C GLY A 567 -11.65 -10.98 1.72
N ARG A 568 -10.75 -11.58 2.49
CA ARG A 568 -9.83 -12.64 2.11
C ARG A 568 -10.30 -13.97 2.71
N VAL A 569 -9.99 -15.07 2.02
CA VAL A 569 -10.21 -16.41 2.59
C VAL A 569 -9.08 -16.73 3.55
N GLU A 570 -7.85 -16.32 3.21
CA GLU A 570 -6.58 -16.55 3.91
C GLU A 570 -6.59 -16.11 5.39
N ASP A 571 -7.53 -15.26 5.80
CA ASP A 571 -7.67 -14.71 7.17
C ASP A 571 -9.11 -14.78 7.72
N GLY A 572 -9.98 -15.53 7.03
CA GLY A 572 -11.38 -15.75 7.41
C GLY A 572 -12.27 -14.49 7.38
N THR A 573 -11.80 -13.35 6.86
CA THR A 573 -12.62 -12.12 6.79
C THR A 573 -13.82 -12.29 5.87
N ARG A 574 -13.70 -13.04 4.77
CA ARG A 574 -14.82 -13.33 3.86
C ARG A 574 -15.94 -14.09 4.54
N ALA A 575 -15.61 -15.15 5.29
CA ALA A 575 -16.59 -15.91 6.06
C ALA A 575 -17.30 -15.05 7.12
N ARG A 576 -16.58 -14.14 7.79
CA ARG A 576 -17.16 -13.21 8.77
C ARG A 576 -18.22 -12.30 8.15
N ILE A 577 -18.05 -11.90 6.90
CA ILE A 577 -19.04 -11.06 6.18
C ILE A 577 -20.30 -11.85 5.86
N VAL A 578 -20.17 -13.10 5.39
CA VAL A 578 -21.32 -13.98 5.11
C VAL A 578 -22.10 -14.25 6.41
N VAL A 579 -21.38 -14.53 7.51
CA VAL A 579 -21.97 -14.69 8.84
C VAL A 579 -22.67 -13.40 9.30
N ALA A 580 -22.08 -12.22 9.08
CA ALA A 580 -22.71 -10.95 9.42
C ALA A 580 -24.02 -10.75 8.65
N LEU A 581 -24.09 -11.12 7.37
CA LEU A 581 -25.33 -11.10 6.60
C LEU A 581 -26.38 -12.04 7.21
N ALA A 582 -26.02 -13.28 7.51
CA ALA A 582 -26.92 -14.25 8.15
C ALA A 582 -27.43 -13.75 9.51
N GLN A 583 -26.56 -13.11 10.30
CA GLN A 583 -26.91 -12.51 11.57
C GLN A 583 -27.90 -11.34 11.43
N VAL A 584 -27.71 -10.48 10.43
CA VAL A 584 -28.56 -9.30 10.24
C VAL A 584 -29.87 -9.67 9.58
N GLU A 585 -29.85 -10.42 8.48
CA GLU A 585 -31.02 -10.70 7.67
C GLU A 585 -31.80 -11.93 8.16
N GLY A 586 -31.14 -12.85 8.87
CA GLY A 586 -31.76 -14.08 9.35
C GLY A 586 -32.16 -14.99 8.18
N PRO A 587 -33.25 -15.77 8.33
CA PRO A 587 -33.69 -16.74 7.32
C PRO A 587 -33.92 -16.15 5.92
N ALA A 588 -34.22 -14.85 5.82
CA ALA A 588 -34.48 -14.18 4.54
C ALA A 588 -33.26 -14.13 3.59
N CYS A 589 -32.04 -14.37 4.08
CA CYS A 589 -30.85 -14.44 3.23
C CYS A 589 -30.56 -15.84 2.67
N ASP A 590 -31.27 -16.89 3.10
CA ASP A 590 -31.04 -18.28 2.66
C ASP A 590 -31.06 -18.41 1.13
N ALA A 591 -32.14 -17.94 0.49
CA ALA A 591 -32.29 -18.01 -0.97
C ALA A 591 -31.15 -17.29 -1.71
N PHE A 592 -30.70 -16.15 -1.18
CA PHE A 592 -29.58 -15.39 -1.75
C PHE A 592 -28.26 -16.16 -1.61
N LEU A 593 -27.97 -16.71 -0.44
CA LEU A 593 -26.75 -17.48 -0.19
C LEU A 593 -26.71 -18.76 -1.03
N ARG A 594 -27.83 -19.47 -1.20
CA ARG A 594 -27.90 -20.65 -2.08
C ARG A 594 -27.61 -20.30 -3.53
N VAL A 595 -28.10 -19.17 -4.03
CA VAL A 595 -27.75 -18.69 -5.38
C VAL A 595 -26.25 -18.42 -5.49
N CYS A 596 -25.65 -17.77 -4.50
CA CYS A 596 -24.20 -17.54 -4.47
C CYS A 596 -23.40 -18.84 -4.42
N VAL A 597 -23.81 -19.83 -3.61
CA VAL A 597 -23.15 -21.14 -3.51
C VAL A 597 -23.21 -21.87 -4.86
N ARG A 598 -24.38 -21.92 -5.50
CA ARG A 598 -24.54 -22.57 -6.81
C ARG A 598 -23.70 -21.89 -7.89
N ALA A 599 -23.72 -20.56 -7.96
CA ALA A 599 -22.88 -19.81 -8.90
C ALA A 599 -21.37 -20.06 -8.68
N ALA A 600 -20.95 -20.17 -7.41
CA ALA A 600 -19.56 -20.53 -7.08
C ALA A 600 -19.23 -21.95 -7.52
N LEU A 601 -20.11 -22.94 -7.27
CA LEU A 601 -19.94 -24.33 -7.71
C LEU A 601 -19.88 -24.45 -9.24
N GLU A 602 -20.77 -23.78 -9.97
CA GLU A 602 -20.75 -23.73 -11.44
C GLU A 602 -19.45 -23.12 -11.98
N SER A 603 -18.88 -22.16 -11.25
CA SER A 603 -17.56 -21.61 -11.58
C SER A 603 -16.45 -22.65 -11.39
N VAL A 604 -16.52 -23.49 -10.35
CA VAL A 604 -15.60 -24.62 -10.14
C VAL A 604 -15.67 -25.57 -11.34
N GLU A 605 -16.89 -25.96 -11.74
CA GLU A 605 -17.13 -26.91 -12.82
C GLU A 605 -16.66 -26.36 -14.17
N ARG A 606 -16.95 -25.10 -14.49
CA ARG A 606 -16.47 -24.44 -15.71
C ARG A 606 -14.95 -24.34 -15.75
N ALA A 607 -14.31 -23.97 -14.65
CA ALA A 607 -12.85 -23.92 -14.57
C ALA A 607 -12.22 -25.31 -14.75
N ALA A 608 -12.84 -26.36 -14.21
CA ALA A 608 -12.40 -27.73 -14.40
C ALA A 608 -12.57 -28.19 -15.86
N LEU A 609 -13.71 -27.89 -16.48
CA LEU A 609 -14.02 -28.28 -17.86
C LEU A 609 -13.13 -27.57 -18.88
N GLY A 610 -12.94 -26.26 -18.75
CA GLY A 610 -12.08 -25.46 -19.64
C GLY A 610 -10.66 -26.04 -19.71
N ARG A 611 -10.11 -26.44 -18.56
CA ARG A 611 -8.77 -27.04 -18.50
C ARG A 611 -8.71 -28.50 -18.94
N ALA A 612 -9.78 -29.26 -18.76
CA ALA A 612 -9.89 -30.59 -19.38
C ALA A 612 -9.85 -30.49 -20.92
N VAL A 613 -10.48 -29.46 -21.49
CA VAL A 613 -10.44 -29.19 -22.93
C VAL A 613 -9.05 -28.75 -23.39
N GLU A 614 -8.39 -27.84 -22.66
CA GLU A 614 -7.02 -27.39 -22.96
C GLU A 614 -6.00 -28.54 -22.90
N SER A 615 -6.06 -29.37 -21.85
CA SER A 615 -5.18 -30.54 -21.70
C SER A 615 -5.46 -31.63 -22.74
N GLY A 616 -6.72 -31.78 -23.18
CA GLY A 616 -7.09 -32.63 -24.31
C GLY A 616 -6.53 -32.13 -25.65
N HIS A 617 -6.58 -30.82 -25.90
CA HIS A 617 -6.03 -30.21 -27.12
C HIS A 617 -4.50 -30.27 -27.16
N ALA A 618 -3.82 -30.14 -26.02
CA ALA A 618 -2.37 -30.31 -25.93
C ALA A 618 -1.92 -31.73 -26.30
N ARG A 619 -2.74 -32.75 -26.03
CA ARG A 619 -2.47 -34.16 -26.39
C ARG A 619 -2.76 -34.47 -27.86
N GLY A 620 -3.64 -33.71 -28.52
CA GLY A 620 -4.03 -33.94 -29.93
C GLY A 620 -3.07 -33.36 -30.98
N ARG A 621 -2.02 -32.64 -30.59
CA ARG A 621 -1.05 -32.00 -31.51
C ARG A 621 0.35 -32.61 -31.48
N GLY A 622 0.59 -33.65 -30.67
CA GLY A 622 1.87 -34.36 -30.62
C GLY A 622 1.73 -35.78 -31.13
N ASP A 623 1.87 -35.95 -32.44
CA ASP A 623 2.38 -37.14 -33.16
C ASP A 623 1.76 -37.19 -34.56
N GLY A 624 2.37 -36.42 -35.46
CA GLY A 624 2.40 -36.81 -36.86
C GLY A 624 3.53 -37.81 -37.06
N ASP A 625 3.22 -39.10 -37.07
CA ASP A 625 3.56 -39.96 -38.20
C ASP A 625 2.98 -41.39 -38.10
N ALA A 626 2.61 -41.89 -39.28
CA ALA A 626 2.30 -43.27 -39.67
C ALA A 626 0.89 -43.84 -39.40
N GLU A 627 0.08 -43.80 -40.47
CA GLU A 627 -0.71 -44.91 -41.03
C GLU A 627 -1.03 -46.11 -40.10
N ARG A 628 -2.31 -46.26 -39.75
CA ARG A 628 -3.08 -47.51 -39.95
C ARG A 628 -4.55 -47.27 -39.63
N GLY A 629 -5.38 -47.56 -40.63
CA GLY A 629 -6.82 -47.38 -40.54
C GLY A 629 -7.48 -48.28 -39.51
N LEU A 630 -8.49 -47.73 -38.84
CA LEU A 630 -9.67 -48.48 -38.45
C LEU A 630 -10.88 -47.58 -38.66
N ALA A 631 -11.69 -47.96 -39.65
CA ALA A 631 -12.96 -47.34 -39.95
C ALA A 631 -13.95 -47.59 -38.81
N ILE A 632 -14.53 -46.53 -38.26
CA ILE A 632 -15.86 -46.57 -37.65
C ILE A 632 -16.68 -45.51 -38.37
N GLY A 633 -17.52 -45.98 -39.29
CA GLY A 633 -18.40 -45.15 -40.07
C GLY A 633 -19.53 -44.60 -39.20
N ALA A 634 -19.72 -43.28 -39.27
CA ALA A 634 -21.01 -42.65 -39.06
C ALA A 634 -21.41 -42.06 -40.41
N GLY A 635 -22.40 -42.71 -41.05
CA GLY A 635 -22.99 -42.22 -42.29
C GLY A 635 -23.67 -40.88 -42.05
N VAL A 636 -23.34 -39.90 -42.88
CA VAL A 636 -24.10 -38.67 -43.04
C VAL A 636 -24.50 -38.65 -44.51
N ASP A 637 -25.78 -38.92 -44.76
CA ASP A 637 -26.41 -38.59 -46.03
C ASP A 637 -26.44 -37.06 -46.14
N ALA A 638 -25.81 -36.56 -47.19
CA ALA A 638 -25.91 -35.19 -47.62
C ALA A 638 -26.99 -35.11 -48.69
N ASP A 639 -27.99 -34.24 -48.49
CA ASP A 639 -28.72 -33.64 -49.60
C ASP A 639 -29.33 -32.30 -49.17
N ALA A 640 -29.29 -31.37 -50.14
CA ALA A 640 -30.02 -30.10 -50.29
C ALA A 640 -29.26 -28.77 -50.12
N ASP A 641 -29.40 -28.01 -51.21
CA ASP A 641 -28.89 -26.71 -51.63
C ASP A 641 -29.29 -25.46 -50.81
N VAL A 642 -28.37 -24.48 -50.88
CA VAL A 642 -28.54 -23.03 -51.09
C VAL A 642 -29.69 -22.26 -50.41
N GLY A 643 -29.33 -21.26 -49.58
CA GLY A 643 -30.18 -20.08 -49.34
C GLY A 643 -29.81 -19.26 -48.11
N ALA A 644 -29.68 -17.94 -48.27
CA ALA A 644 -29.18 -16.98 -47.28
C ALA A 644 -30.11 -16.67 -46.08
N CYS A 645 -29.51 -16.00 -45.08
CA CYS A 645 -30.06 -15.09 -44.04
C CYS A 645 -30.17 -15.60 -42.58
N ALA A 646 -29.41 -14.90 -41.73
CA ALA A 646 -29.71 -14.40 -40.38
C ALA A 646 -30.12 -15.36 -39.23
N GLY A 647 -29.30 -15.33 -38.18
CA GLY A 647 -29.76 -15.22 -36.79
C GLY A 647 -29.86 -16.51 -35.97
N ALA A 648 -29.65 -16.33 -34.66
CA ALA A 648 -29.87 -17.24 -33.54
C ALA A 648 -28.74 -18.23 -33.19
N GLY A 649 -28.35 -18.14 -31.91
CA GLY A 649 -27.30 -18.93 -31.30
C GLY A 649 -27.63 -20.42 -31.20
N ALA A 650 -26.59 -21.22 -31.37
CA ALA A 650 -26.64 -22.65 -31.12
C ALA A 650 -26.29 -22.93 -29.65
N ASN A 651 -27.29 -23.30 -28.87
CA ASN A 651 -27.14 -24.01 -27.61
C ASN A 651 -26.59 -25.42 -27.90
N ILE A 652 -25.43 -25.76 -27.37
CA ILE A 652 -24.95 -27.14 -27.34
C ILE A 652 -25.53 -27.80 -26.08
N SER A 653 -26.62 -28.57 -26.23
CA SER A 653 -27.09 -29.48 -25.19
C SER A 653 -26.31 -30.79 -25.27
N VAL A 654 -25.51 -31.10 -24.25
CA VAL A 654 -24.91 -32.43 -24.10
C VAL A 654 -25.81 -33.24 -23.16
N SER A 655 -26.48 -34.26 -23.70
CA SER A 655 -27.23 -35.23 -22.92
C SER A 655 -26.27 -36.23 -22.26
N ALA A 656 -26.43 -36.39 -20.95
CA ALA A 656 -25.68 -37.35 -20.16
C ALA A 656 -26.22 -38.78 -20.38
N GLY A 657 -25.35 -39.69 -20.80
CA GLY A 657 -25.67 -41.11 -20.80
C GLY A 657 -24.53 -41.98 -21.30
N HIS A 658 -23.62 -42.41 -20.40
CA HIS A 658 -23.15 -43.80 -20.33
C HIS A 658 -22.28 -44.07 -19.10
N ARG A 659 -22.45 -45.27 -18.55
CA ARG A 659 -21.73 -45.82 -17.39
C ARG A 659 -20.65 -46.81 -17.84
N LEU A 660 -19.53 -46.75 -17.11
CA LEU A 660 -18.55 -47.80 -16.77
C LEU A 660 -17.58 -48.32 -17.85
N GLY A 661 -16.28 -48.16 -17.55
CA GLY A 661 -15.28 -49.19 -17.80
C GLY A 661 -13.84 -48.69 -17.99
N ALA A 662 -12.94 -49.15 -17.12
CA ALA A 662 -11.47 -49.09 -17.17
C ALA A 662 -10.77 -47.79 -16.68
N ARG A 663 -10.14 -47.88 -15.50
CA ARG A 663 -9.04 -47.02 -15.06
C ARG A 663 -7.76 -47.49 -15.74
N ALA A 664 -7.18 -46.63 -16.58
CA ALA A 664 -5.76 -46.70 -16.87
C ALA A 664 -5.07 -45.70 -15.94
N ASP A 665 -4.25 -46.20 -15.01
CA ASP A 665 -3.33 -45.38 -14.24
C ASP A 665 -2.23 -44.89 -15.20
N VAL A 666 -2.29 -43.60 -15.53
CA VAL A 666 -1.19 -42.90 -16.21
C VAL A 666 -0.74 -41.81 -15.26
N ASP A 667 0.40 -42.04 -14.62
CA ASP A 667 1.14 -40.99 -13.92
C ASP A 667 1.62 -39.97 -14.95
N VAL A 668 1.00 -38.79 -14.96
CA VAL A 668 1.43 -37.65 -15.78
C VAL A 668 1.82 -36.50 -14.86
N VAL A 669 3.11 -36.21 -14.86
CA VAL A 669 3.71 -34.98 -14.33
C VAL A 669 3.52 -33.89 -15.39
N ALA A 670 2.61 -32.95 -15.15
CA ALA A 670 2.52 -31.70 -15.90
C ALA A 670 2.23 -30.55 -14.92
N ASP A 671 3.21 -29.66 -14.78
CA ASP A 671 3.39 -28.61 -13.76
C ASP A 671 2.48 -27.37 -13.96
N VAL A 672 1.18 -27.59 -14.11
CA VAL A 672 0.18 -26.54 -13.86
C VAL A 672 -0.81 -27.14 -12.87
N ASP A 673 -0.75 -26.69 -11.62
CA ASP A 673 -1.48 -27.28 -10.49
C ASP A 673 -2.99 -27.07 -10.70
N VAL A 674 -3.64 -28.05 -11.36
CA VAL A 674 -5.11 -28.09 -11.54
C VAL A 674 -5.81 -27.99 -10.19
N ASP A 675 -5.14 -28.49 -9.15
CA ASP A 675 -5.60 -28.39 -7.78
C ASP A 675 -5.72 -26.93 -7.34
N ASP A 676 -4.92 -25.97 -7.82
CA ASP A 676 -4.88 -24.60 -7.28
C ASP A 676 -6.08 -23.71 -7.62
N LEU A 677 -6.62 -23.74 -8.85
CA LEU A 677 -7.86 -22.98 -9.17
C LEU A 677 -9.11 -23.66 -8.62
N ARG A 678 -9.14 -25.00 -8.61
CA ARG A 678 -10.21 -25.72 -7.91
C ARG A 678 -10.19 -25.33 -6.43
N PHE A 679 -8.99 -25.24 -5.86
CA PHE A 679 -8.77 -24.89 -4.47
C PHE A 679 -9.18 -23.46 -4.13
N THR A 680 -8.92 -22.44 -4.97
CA THR A 680 -9.42 -21.07 -4.72
C THR A 680 -10.95 -21.01 -4.69
N THR A 681 -11.62 -21.79 -5.53
CA THR A 681 -13.08 -21.73 -5.66
C THR A 681 -13.80 -22.56 -4.58
N GLU A 682 -13.25 -23.71 -4.16
CA GLU A 682 -13.79 -24.52 -3.06
C GLU A 682 -13.74 -23.77 -1.70
N LYS A 683 -12.78 -22.86 -1.54
CA LYS A 683 -12.70 -21.96 -0.38
C LYS A 683 -13.83 -20.94 -0.33
N ASP A 684 -14.19 -20.36 -1.48
CA ASP A 684 -15.31 -19.41 -1.58
C ASP A 684 -16.62 -20.09 -1.21
N VAL A 685 -16.81 -21.32 -1.69
CA VAL A 685 -17.95 -22.16 -1.32
C VAL A 685 -17.97 -22.38 0.19
N ALA A 686 -16.85 -22.74 0.82
CA ALA A 686 -16.79 -22.92 2.27
C ALA A 686 -17.15 -21.65 3.07
N CYS A 687 -16.72 -20.47 2.60
CA CYS A 687 -17.09 -19.18 3.20
C CYS A 687 -18.58 -18.87 3.04
N LEU A 688 -19.21 -19.23 1.92
CA LEU A 688 -20.65 -19.05 1.72
C LEU A 688 -21.47 -20.04 2.57
N LEU A 689 -21.01 -21.30 2.67
CA LEU A 689 -21.64 -22.33 3.49
C LEU A 689 -21.66 -21.96 4.97
N SER A 690 -20.67 -21.21 5.48
CA SER A 690 -20.68 -20.78 6.89
C SER A 690 -21.89 -19.91 7.25
N GLY A 691 -22.40 -19.12 6.30
CA GLY A 691 -23.63 -18.34 6.47
C GLY A 691 -24.87 -19.21 6.53
N LEU A 692 -25.00 -20.16 5.59
CA LEU A 692 -26.12 -21.12 5.58
C LEU A 692 -26.16 -21.95 6.87
N LEU A 693 -25.00 -22.43 7.31
CA LEU A 693 -24.89 -23.19 8.56
C LEU A 693 -25.22 -22.36 9.80
N ALA A 694 -25.02 -21.05 9.76
CA ALA A 694 -25.42 -20.17 10.85
C ALA A 694 -26.95 -19.95 10.92
N LEU A 695 -27.68 -20.22 9.83
CA LEU A 695 -29.14 -20.13 9.79
C LEU A 695 -29.80 -21.48 10.11
N GLU A 696 -29.39 -22.52 9.38
CA GLU A 696 -30.00 -23.85 9.40
C GLU A 696 -28.90 -24.92 9.27
N PRO A 697 -28.17 -25.25 10.35
CA PRO A 697 -27.03 -26.16 10.27
C PRO A 697 -27.42 -27.57 9.84
N ASP A 698 -28.66 -28.01 10.11
CA ASP A 698 -29.14 -29.36 9.82
C ASP A 698 -29.93 -29.48 8.51
N ASP A 699 -29.98 -28.43 7.68
CA ASP A 699 -30.57 -28.50 6.34
C ASP A 699 -29.89 -29.61 5.50
N PRO A 700 -30.64 -30.60 4.96
CA PRO A 700 -30.06 -31.72 4.23
C PRO A 700 -29.23 -31.32 3.00
N GLU A 701 -29.62 -30.28 2.26
CA GLU A 701 -28.88 -29.80 1.08
C GLU A 701 -27.56 -29.16 1.50
N THR A 702 -27.60 -28.24 2.47
CA THR A 702 -26.40 -27.61 3.05
C THR A 702 -25.47 -28.64 3.67
N ARG A 703 -26.02 -29.61 4.39
CA ARG A 703 -25.26 -30.72 4.98
C ARG A 703 -24.54 -31.53 3.91
N ALA A 704 -25.22 -31.88 2.82
CA ALA A 704 -24.59 -32.59 1.71
C ALA A 704 -23.42 -31.80 1.11
N TRP A 705 -23.59 -30.50 0.86
CA TRP A 705 -22.52 -29.63 0.34
C TRP A 705 -21.31 -29.58 1.28
N VAL A 706 -21.53 -29.39 2.59
CA VAL A 706 -20.46 -29.33 3.58
C VAL A 706 -19.71 -30.65 3.69
N LEU A 707 -20.41 -31.79 3.71
CA LEU A 707 -19.76 -33.11 3.74
C LEU A 707 -18.89 -33.35 2.52
N GLU A 708 -19.29 -32.86 1.35
CA GLU A 708 -18.48 -32.89 0.14
C GLU A 708 -17.18 -32.10 0.31
N ARG A 709 -17.24 -30.88 0.88
CA ARG A 709 -16.03 -30.07 1.13
C ARG A 709 -15.14 -30.66 2.23
N PHE A 710 -15.72 -31.24 3.28
CA PHE A 710 -14.93 -31.99 4.27
C PHE A 710 -14.19 -33.16 3.62
N ARG A 711 -14.82 -33.92 2.71
CA ARG A 711 -14.15 -34.97 1.94
C ARG A 711 -13.03 -34.42 1.07
N PHE A 712 -13.16 -33.20 0.54
CA PHE A 712 -12.12 -32.52 -0.22
C PHE A 712 -10.94 -32.07 0.65
N PHE A 713 -11.19 -31.41 1.79
CA PHE A 713 -10.13 -30.85 2.64
C PHE A 713 -9.44 -31.90 3.55
N LEU A 714 -10.15 -32.92 4.05
CA LEU A 714 -9.59 -33.89 5.00
C LEU A 714 -8.32 -34.61 4.52
N PRO A 715 -8.21 -35.08 3.26
CA PRO A 715 -6.98 -35.69 2.76
C PRO A 715 -5.79 -34.74 2.73
N ILE A 716 -6.03 -33.45 2.44
CA ILE A 716 -5.01 -32.40 2.45
C ILE A 716 -4.50 -32.21 3.89
N LEU A 717 -5.44 -32.12 4.83
CA LEU A 717 -5.13 -31.89 6.23
C LEU A 717 -4.44 -33.08 6.92
N ARG A 718 -4.66 -34.32 6.46
CA ARG A 718 -4.01 -35.53 6.98
C ARG A 718 -2.57 -35.75 6.48
N GLY A 719 -1.98 -34.79 5.79
CA GLY A 719 -0.53 -34.78 5.53
C GLY A 719 -0.08 -35.47 4.24
N ARG A 720 -0.96 -35.66 3.25
CA ARG A 720 -0.50 -36.00 1.88
C ARG A 720 0.25 -34.84 1.20
N ARG A 721 -0.07 -33.61 1.59
CA ARG A 721 0.64 -32.37 1.25
C ARG A 721 0.60 -31.43 2.47
N PRO A 722 1.58 -30.53 2.66
CA PRO A 722 1.47 -29.50 3.69
C PRO A 722 0.22 -28.65 3.43
N PRO A 723 -0.65 -28.46 4.44
CA PRO A 723 -1.89 -27.74 4.24
C PRO A 723 -1.60 -26.26 3.97
N LYS A 724 -2.20 -25.72 2.90
CA LYS A 724 -2.18 -24.28 2.63
C LYS A 724 -3.03 -23.57 3.69
N LYS A 725 -2.63 -22.37 4.10
CA LYS A 725 -3.30 -21.55 5.13
C LYS A 725 -4.80 -21.46 4.89
N ASP A 726 -5.19 -21.29 3.65
CA ASP A 726 -6.58 -21.04 3.29
C ASP A 726 -7.45 -22.30 3.34
N SER A 727 -6.87 -23.51 3.26
CA SER A 727 -7.60 -24.76 3.59
C SER A 727 -8.08 -24.73 5.03
N LEU A 728 -7.19 -24.30 5.92
CA LEU A 728 -7.44 -24.28 7.35
C LEU A 728 -8.52 -23.25 7.66
N GLU A 729 -8.44 -22.07 7.05
CA GLU A 729 -9.45 -21.02 7.16
C GLU A 729 -10.81 -21.43 6.57
N ALA A 730 -10.84 -22.15 5.44
CA ALA A 730 -12.08 -22.68 4.88
C ALA A 730 -12.77 -23.67 5.83
N VAL A 731 -12.01 -24.56 6.48
CA VAL A 731 -12.56 -25.46 7.50
C VAL A 731 -12.99 -24.70 8.75
N LEU A 732 -12.20 -23.73 9.23
CA LEU A 732 -12.58 -22.86 10.35
C LEU A 732 -13.87 -22.11 10.06
N ALA A 733 -14.05 -21.58 8.85
CA ALA A 733 -15.27 -20.91 8.43
C ALA A 733 -16.49 -21.82 8.59
N ILE A 734 -16.42 -23.06 8.10
CA ILE A 734 -17.51 -24.06 8.25
C ILE A 734 -17.78 -24.35 9.73
N LEU A 735 -16.73 -24.62 10.53
CA LEU A 735 -16.87 -24.92 11.96
C LEU A 735 -17.46 -23.74 12.75
N HIS A 736 -17.10 -22.50 12.40
CA HIS A 736 -17.69 -21.31 12.99
C HIS A 736 -19.16 -21.13 12.62
N GLY A 737 -19.53 -21.40 11.35
CA GLY A 737 -20.92 -21.41 10.91
C GLY A 737 -21.75 -22.41 11.72
N LEU A 738 -21.27 -23.66 11.84
CA LEU A 738 -21.89 -24.70 12.67
C LEU A 738 -22.06 -24.27 14.13
N ARG A 739 -21.04 -23.64 14.71
CA ARG A 739 -21.10 -23.16 16.09
C ARG A 739 -22.17 -22.07 16.26
N LEU A 740 -22.31 -21.18 15.29
CA LEU A 740 -23.28 -20.08 15.35
C LEU A 740 -24.72 -20.57 15.15
N GLY A 741 -24.93 -21.58 14.33
CA GLY A 741 -26.26 -22.16 14.07
C GLY A 741 -26.75 -23.18 15.10
N ASP A 742 -25.96 -23.48 16.14
CA ASP A 742 -26.24 -24.59 17.08
C ASP A 742 -26.27 -25.97 16.38
N GLY A 743 -25.23 -26.26 15.58
CA GLY A 743 -25.13 -27.48 14.76
C GLY A 743 -24.89 -28.78 15.54
N ARG A 744 -25.77 -29.12 16.49
CA ARG A 744 -25.64 -30.31 17.35
C ARG A 744 -25.64 -31.62 16.56
N GLY A 745 -26.32 -31.65 15.42
CA GLY A 745 -26.37 -32.78 14.52
C GLY A 745 -25.04 -33.13 13.84
N TRP A 746 -23.97 -32.36 14.07
CA TRP A 746 -22.66 -32.51 13.42
C TRP A 746 -21.56 -33.09 14.31
N ALA A 747 -21.89 -33.47 15.55
CA ALA A 747 -20.94 -33.92 16.56
C ALA A 747 -19.99 -35.02 16.06
N ASP A 748 -20.52 -35.99 15.32
CA ASP A 748 -19.75 -37.13 14.82
C ASP A 748 -18.87 -36.75 13.63
N GLU A 749 -19.37 -35.91 12.71
CA GLU A 749 -18.62 -35.49 11.53
C GLU A 749 -17.47 -34.56 11.86
N VAL A 750 -17.64 -33.66 12.84
CA VAL A 750 -16.56 -32.73 13.23
C VAL A 750 -15.52 -33.39 14.14
N ARG A 751 -15.82 -34.55 14.74
CA ARG A 751 -14.91 -35.27 15.65
C ARG A 751 -13.54 -35.54 15.01
N CYS A 752 -13.50 -35.77 13.71
CA CYS A 752 -12.26 -36.04 13.00
C CYS A 752 -11.27 -34.86 13.00
N PHE A 753 -11.74 -33.62 13.18
CA PHE A 753 -10.91 -32.42 13.26
C PHE A 753 -10.28 -32.23 14.65
N GLU A 754 -10.86 -32.80 15.72
CA GLU A 754 -10.33 -32.67 17.08
C GLU A 754 -9.00 -33.40 17.30
N THR A 755 -8.81 -34.49 16.55
CA THR A 755 -7.64 -35.38 16.64
C THR A 755 -6.70 -35.22 15.45
N LEU A 756 -6.94 -34.22 14.61
CA LEU A 756 -6.18 -33.99 13.40
C LEU A 756 -4.79 -33.45 13.76
N ASP A 757 -3.75 -34.20 13.40
CA ASP A 757 -2.36 -33.76 13.52
C ASP A 757 -1.98 -32.93 12.29
N ILE A 758 -2.02 -31.61 12.43
CA ILE A 758 -1.76 -30.66 11.35
C ILE A 758 -0.28 -30.28 11.41
N LYS A 759 0.48 -30.66 10.38
CA LYS A 759 1.87 -30.17 10.21
C LYS A 759 1.85 -28.70 9.83
N GLU A 760 2.04 -27.83 10.82
CA GLU A 760 2.04 -26.39 10.62
C GLU A 760 3.36 -25.88 10.05
N THR A 761 3.26 -24.87 9.19
CA THR A 761 4.39 -24.04 8.74
C THR A 761 4.36 -22.69 9.46
N ARG A 762 5.36 -21.83 9.21
CA ARG A 762 5.38 -20.47 9.77
C ARG A 762 4.11 -19.67 9.45
N SER A 763 3.50 -19.87 8.27
CA SER A 763 2.29 -19.13 7.85
C SER A 763 0.98 -19.73 8.38
N THR A 764 1.01 -20.94 8.96
CA THR A 764 -0.17 -21.65 9.49
C THR A 764 -0.05 -21.92 10.98
N HIS A 765 0.90 -21.29 11.66
CA HIS A 765 1.17 -21.54 13.07
C HIS A 765 -0.06 -21.22 13.94
N GLY A 766 -0.46 -22.15 14.81
CA GLY A 766 -1.61 -22.05 15.72
C GLY A 766 -2.96 -22.41 15.09
N LYS A 767 -3.07 -22.50 13.75
CA LYS A 767 -4.35 -22.76 13.07
C LYS A 767 -4.89 -24.16 13.34
N GLY A 768 -4.03 -25.14 13.57
CA GLY A 768 -4.44 -26.48 13.94
C GLY A 768 -4.98 -26.56 15.36
N ASP A 769 -4.50 -25.73 16.29
CA ASP A 769 -5.11 -25.58 17.61
C ASP A 769 -6.49 -24.90 17.50
N GLU A 770 -6.61 -23.84 16.70
CA GLU A 770 -7.89 -23.15 16.44
C GLU A 770 -8.94 -24.11 15.87
N ILE A 771 -8.60 -24.95 14.87
CA ILE A 771 -9.53 -25.93 14.29
C ILE A 771 -10.00 -26.93 15.34
N ARG A 772 -9.06 -27.45 16.15
CA ARG A 772 -9.38 -28.41 17.22
C ARG A 772 -10.28 -27.77 18.27
N GLU A 773 -10.03 -26.52 18.65
CA GLU A 773 -10.88 -25.78 19.58
C GLU A 773 -12.28 -25.52 19.01
N ALA A 774 -12.37 -25.08 17.76
CA ALA A 774 -13.63 -24.84 17.08
C ALA A 774 -14.47 -26.12 16.95
N ALA A 775 -13.86 -27.25 16.58
CA ALA A 775 -14.54 -28.55 16.49
C ALA A 775 -15.05 -29.02 17.87
N ARG A 776 -14.22 -28.88 18.93
CA ARG A 776 -14.64 -29.18 20.30
C ARG A 776 -15.80 -28.28 20.74
N ALA A 777 -15.81 -27.01 20.35
CA ALA A 777 -16.88 -26.08 20.68
C ALA A 777 -18.21 -26.51 20.05
N VAL A 778 -18.22 -26.90 18.77
CA VAL A 778 -19.41 -27.45 18.09
C VAL A 778 -19.91 -28.72 18.82
N ARG A 779 -19.00 -29.63 19.18
CA ARG A 779 -19.39 -30.86 19.88
C ARG A 779 -19.94 -30.60 21.29
N ARG A 780 -19.39 -29.65 22.03
CA ARG A 780 -19.87 -29.27 23.37
C ARG A 780 -21.29 -28.70 23.35
N GLN A 781 -21.73 -28.09 22.25
CA GLN A 781 -23.13 -27.67 22.11
C GLN A 781 -24.09 -28.86 21.98
N SER A 782 -23.58 -30.02 21.55
CA SER A 782 -24.35 -31.25 21.33
C SER A 782 -24.52 -32.10 22.59
N ALA A 783 -23.68 -31.86 23.61
CA ALA A 783 -23.69 -32.54 24.90
C ALA A 783 -24.50 -31.73 25.91
#